data_AF-A0A1V0TWA6-F1
#
_entry.id   AF-A0A1V0TWA6-F1
#
_cell.length_a   1.000
_cell.length_b   1.000
_cell.length_c   1.000
_cell.angle_alpha   90.00
_cell.angle_beta   90.00
_cell.angle_gamma   90.00
#
_symmetry.space_group_name_H-M   'P 1'
#
loop_
_entity.id
_entity.type
_entity.pdbx_description
1 polymer ?
#
loop_
_entity_poly.entity_id
_entity_poly.type
_entity_poly.pdbx_seq_one_letter_code
_entity_poly.pdbx_strand_id
1 'polypeptide(L)'
;MTGSTTGSRAVLRDGHRAEADELLARTVEEEVRRSGGRLDGGALLARARAALDEIAAAAQEEYTAYLRALDAAGAARRPLAERLSRKHLGTPATVTAVAALAAFGADLAYGADAGAALGTGAAAAVAGAVATVVKLTAGDRPAAHEQTGDRGRSGAPEQLRLQWLTALEVGGIRPFLDQQRMLAAARSGATSTKGTAKGSRGPQLRGGDRSAAARQRSVLEHSFSQLPRPDGPFAGRRTELAQIAQWVHAGRASTETKPTVVVLHGEPGSGRTALAVRAAHQLRDQFRGACVVDLRGDTPDETPLPTRNALLHLLNRLGAPREQLLFRERTAPDQHVKRLTELYHQHVAGLPVTVLLDDASDPEQVRTLVPDRSDSLVLVTSRAPMELPGDLEARVHQLPVEALDAAATEELLRASAAADEPAKEAEPYDAQAIEQIVEQCAGLPLALRVAGSSLGARTPSALAAELASYASATPVERALSLRYADQPEQARRLLRRLALVGRASLGAAAAAALLGVENAEAERQLTALAETGLIEHVRGKRYRLHTLVHRFASARLTAEEAPQERTAAQERLIRGYAELADSVIRLVDGRTSTRADRFGSHGFTSLDAALQWLDDESSFITSALAHADQDVDQATVSHLLGALADYCLLRGDLYRLGELNELTRAVGQGLLMRSVQWRTGIAARQLGELDKARTTLSSVVDLYFEAQHPAGAARALRDLGITLQQQGNLTEAAAKLREALAMQSGPDLDGDRAWTLHALAAVERDRARLAEALTMLHEALELHEASESVHGQAWAHFQLGQVYLRRGEVPQAEEALGAAMTLYGRTQDERGEAWAMTQLARARLVAGDPGPAADRLRQALTLHQRHEDARGEAWTMYYLGQALEELGEQDAALRQLERSRTMFSRMQDAYGLACARHHSGRVTRDLRAAQTGSLRNSGFARQLLHDARKDFRGIAVPHGEAWSCLELVIIDAGNGRVAQALDLADEAAGIFAGYGDRRGEDWARFLHCTLLPFASPGGSVVGTAVAQEELAQLVQQTHAWRDAKLTECAEAYALLLERGVEPETGWQAWRLGMLPSRHAREVMGIAVAPAAAD
;
A
#
# COMPACT_ATOMS: atom_id res chain seq x y z
N MET A 1 27.73 -28.17 23.94
CA MET A 1 28.23 -27.89 25.31
C MET A 1 28.60 -26.42 25.36
N THR A 2 28.12 -25.75 26.40
CA THR A 2 28.15 -24.30 26.67
C THR A 2 29.57 -23.70 26.67
N GLY A 3 29.76 -22.61 25.94
CA GLY A 3 30.93 -21.73 26.08
C GLY A 3 30.46 -20.28 26.18
N SER A 4 30.39 -19.76 27.41
CA SER A 4 30.14 -18.35 27.69
C SER A 4 31.34 -17.51 27.25
N THR A 5 31.18 -16.69 26.21
CA THR A 5 32.12 -15.61 25.88
C THR A 5 31.77 -14.38 26.71
N THR A 6 32.49 -14.21 27.82
CA THR A 6 32.65 -12.89 28.44
C THR A 6 33.23 -11.93 27.41
N GLY A 7 32.45 -10.91 27.05
CA GLY A 7 32.81 -9.91 26.04
C GLY A 7 34.10 -9.18 26.39
N SER A 8 35.10 -9.26 25.50
CA SER A 8 36.26 -8.40 25.54
C SER A 8 35.81 -6.96 25.27
N ARG A 9 35.95 -6.05 26.25
CA ARG A 9 35.71 -4.61 26.06
C ARG A 9 36.51 -4.10 24.85
N ALA A 10 35.86 -3.35 23.96
CA ALA A 10 36.55 -2.66 22.87
C ALA A 10 37.49 -1.60 23.47
N VAL A 11 38.81 -1.79 23.33
CA VAL A 11 39.80 -0.82 23.80
C VAL A 11 40.20 0.09 22.64
N LEU A 12 39.65 1.30 22.58
CA LEU A 12 40.06 2.34 21.63
C LEU A 12 41.43 2.91 22.01
N ARG A 13 42.33 3.14 21.04
CA ARG A 13 43.56 3.95 21.23
C ARG A 13 43.19 5.37 21.68
N ASP A 14 43.97 5.97 22.58
CA ASP A 14 43.65 7.27 23.21
C ASP A 14 43.30 8.39 22.21
N GLY A 15 44.03 8.47 21.08
CA GLY A 15 43.76 9.47 20.04
C GLY A 15 42.45 9.24 19.28
N HIS A 16 42.03 7.99 19.11
CA HIS A 16 40.76 7.63 18.44
C HIS A 16 39.57 7.73 19.41
N ARG A 17 39.82 7.62 20.71
CA ARG A 17 38.80 7.82 21.75
C ARG A 17 38.30 9.26 21.79
N ALA A 18 39.20 10.23 21.62
CA ALA A 18 38.84 11.64 21.51
C ALA A 18 37.92 11.92 20.31
N GLU A 19 38.19 11.27 19.18
CA GLU A 19 37.41 11.41 17.96
C GLU A 19 36.02 10.79 18.07
N ALA A 20 35.92 9.61 18.70
CA ALA A 20 34.64 8.99 19.02
C ALA A 20 33.80 9.85 19.99
N ASP A 21 34.45 10.50 20.97
CA ASP A 21 33.78 11.41 21.90
C ASP A 21 33.26 12.68 21.20
N GLU A 22 34.02 13.24 20.24
CA GLU A 22 33.59 14.40 19.47
C GLU A 22 32.41 14.09 18.55
N LEU A 23 32.39 12.90 17.93
CA LEU A 23 31.24 12.43 17.16
C LEU A 23 30.01 12.28 18.05
N LEU A 24 30.17 11.63 19.21
CA LEU A 24 29.11 11.42 20.19
C LEU A 24 28.55 12.73 20.75
N ALA A 25 29.41 13.72 21.04
CA ALA A 25 28.97 15.04 21.48
C ALA A 25 28.12 15.76 20.42
N ARG A 26 28.54 15.72 19.15
CA ARG A 26 27.78 16.30 18.02
C ARG A 26 26.42 15.64 17.85
N THR A 27 26.35 14.32 17.87
CA THR A 27 25.07 13.59 17.72
C THR A 27 24.13 13.86 18.90
N VAL A 28 24.64 13.98 20.13
CA VAL A 28 23.84 14.36 21.30
C VAL A 28 23.29 15.79 21.16
N GLU A 29 24.10 16.73 20.66
CA GLU A 29 23.65 18.11 20.44
C GLU A 29 22.54 18.20 19.38
N GLU A 30 22.67 17.46 18.28
CA GLU A 30 21.62 17.33 17.26
C GLU A 30 20.33 16.75 17.85
N GLU A 31 20.46 15.76 18.74
CA GLU A 31 19.32 15.12 19.39
C GLU A 31 18.60 16.07 20.36
N VAL A 32 19.34 16.86 21.12
CA VAL A 32 18.79 17.92 21.98
C VAL A 32 18.05 18.95 21.13
N ARG A 33 18.60 19.34 19.98
CA ARG A 33 17.96 20.26 19.02
C ARG A 33 16.68 19.68 18.43
N ARG A 34 16.68 18.41 18.01
CA ARG A 34 15.49 17.67 17.52
C ARG A 34 14.40 17.54 18.58
N SER A 35 14.78 17.39 19.85
CA SER A 35 13.84 17.31 20.96
C SER A 35 13.20 18.67 21.33
N GLY A 36 13.66 19.77 20.73
CA GLY A 36 13.22 21.12 21.06
C GLY A 36 13.67 21.57 22.46
N GLY A 37 14.82 21.07 22.95
CA GLY A 37 15.39 21.42 24.26
C GLY A 37 14.77 20.69 25.46
N ARG A 38 13.99 19.63 25.24
CA ARG A 38 13.33 18.85 26.33
C ARG A 38 14.27 17.86 27.03
N LEU A 39 15.41 17.54 26.42
CA LEU A 39 16.43 16.65 26.97
C LEU A 39 17.56 17.48 27.57
N ASP A 40 18.01 17.14 28.79
CA ASP A 40 19.23 17.68 29.36
C ASP A 40 20.44 17.08 28.61
N GLY A 41 20.99 17.87 27.68
CA GLY A 41 22.13 17.49 26.86
C GLY A 41 23.38 17.15 27.68
N GLY A 42 23.60 17.83 28.82
CA GLY A 42 24.74 17.57 29.70
C GLY A 42 24.63 16.21 30.37
N ALA A 43 23.45 15.90 30.92
CA ALA A 43 23.19 14.61 31.56
C ALA A 43 23.15 13.43 30.56
N LEU A 44 22.70 13.66 29.33
CA LEU A 44 22.71 12.65 28.27
C LEU A 44 24.14 12.38 27.77
N LEU A 45 24.91 13.44 27.54
CA LEU A 45 26.32 13.34 27.12
C LEU A 45 27.18 12.64 28.17
N ALA A 46 26.99 12.94 29.46
CA ALA A 46 27.73 12.29 30.55
C ALA A 46 27.48 10.77 30.61
N ARG A 47 26.22 10.34 30.42
CA ARG A 47 25.86 8.91 30.37
C ARG A 47 26.40 8.22 29.12
N ALA A 48 26.31 8.89 27.98
CA ALA A 48 26.83 8.38 26.71
C ALA A 48 28.36 8.21 26.77
N ARG A 49 29.08 9.15 27.38
CA ARG A 49 30.53 9.05 27.66
C ARG A 49 30.89 7.88 28.57
N ALA A 50 30.10 7.66 29.63
CA ALA A 50 30.30 6.53 30.53
C ALA A 50 30.11 5.16 29.85
N ALA A 51 29.28 5.12 28.79
CA ALA A 51 28.99 3.93 27.99
C ALA A 51 29.81 3.84 26.68
N LEU A 52 30.80 4.71 26.47
CA LEU A 52 31.50 4.83 25.18
C LEU A 52 32.15 3.52 24.72
N ASP A 53 32.72 2.73 25.63
CA ASP A 53 33.34 1.45 25.27
C ASP A 53 32.30 0.38 24.85
N GLU A 54 31.08 0.45 25.38
CA GLU A 54 29.97 -0.42 24.96
C GLU A 54 29.41 0.02 23.60
N ILE A 55 29.27 1.33 23.41
CA ILE A 55 28.86 1.94 22.14
C ILE A 55 29.86 1.60 21.03
N ALA A 56 31.16 1.65 21.34
CA ALA A 56 32.22 1.37 20.39
C ALA A 56 32.34 -0.10 19.98
N ALA A 57 31.83 -1.03 20.80
CA ALA A 57 31.85 -2.45 20.48
C ALA A 57 31.06 -2.80 19.21
N ALA A 58 30.03 -2.00 18.88
CA ALA A 58 29.21 -2.18 17.68
C ALA A 58 29.97 -1.91 16.36
N ALA A 59 31.11 -1.21 16.41
CA ALA A 59 31.93 -0.87 15.24
C ALA A 59 33.36 -1.46 15.33
N GLN A 60 33.51 -2.55 16.09
CA GLN A 60 34.81 -3.11 16.41
C GLN A 60 35.51 -3.77 15.20
N GLU A 61 34.74 -4.33 14.26
CA GLU A 61 35.29 -4.94 13.05
C GLU A 61 35.92 -3.88 12.13
N GLU A 62 35.21 -2.79 11.88
CA GLU A 62 35.65 -1.64 11.10
C GLU A 62 36.81 -0.92 11.78
N TYR A 63 36.76 -0.78 13.11
CA TYR A 63 37.86 -0.23 13.88
C TYR A 63 39.13 -1.07 13.74
N THR A 64 39.00 -2.40 13.78
CA THR A 64 40.13 -3.32 13.61
C THR A 64 40.70 -3.25 12.19
N ALA A 65 39.84 -3.12 11.17
CA ALA A 65 40.27 -2.91 9.78
C ALA A 65 41.02 -1.58 9.60
N TYR A 66 40.53 -0.51 10.22
CA TYR A 66 41.19 0.79 10.26
C TYR A 66 42.56 0.72 10.93
N LEU A 67 42.67 0.07 12.10
CA LEU A 67 43.94 -0.11 12.80
C LEU A 67 44.96 -0.91 11.97
N ARG A 68 44.53 -1.98 11.29
CA ARG A 68 45.42 -2.75 10.40
C ARG A 68 45.95 -1.90 9.25
N ALA A 69 45.12 -1.04 8.66
CA ALA A 69 45.53 -0.15 7.58
C ALA A 69 46.50 0.95 8.07
N LEU A 70 46.26 1.49 9.27
CA LEU A 70 47.16 2.43 9.95
C LEU A 70 48.54 1.82 10.24
N ASP A 71 48.56 0.61 10.79
CA ASP A 71 49.78 -0.09 11.14
C ASP A 71 50.56 -0.52 9.88
N ALA A 72 49.86 -0.90 8.80
CA ALA A 72 50.46 -1.18 7.49
C ALA A 72 51.07 0.08 6.83
N ALA A 73 50.37 1.22 6.90
CA ALA A 73 50.89 2.50 6.41
C ALA A 73 52.12 2.98 7.22
N GLY A 74 52.16 2.68 8.52
CA GLY A 74 53.30 2.95 9.39
C GLY A 74 54.49 2.02 9.14
N ALA A 75 54.25 0.74 8.81
CA ALA A 75 55.30 -0.23 8.50
C ALA A 75 56.08 0.12 7.22
N ALA A 76 55.45 0.79 6.25
CA ALA A 76 56.05 1.26 5.00
C ALA A 76 57.05 2.43 5.19
N ARG A 77 57.06 3.10 6.36
CA ARG A 77 57.95 4.24 6.65
C ARG A 77 59.20 3.90 7.47
N ARG A 78 59.44 2.64 7.83
CA ARG A 78 60.62 2.25 8.61
C ARG A 78 61.86 2.04 7.72
N PRO A 79 63.02 2.66 8.04
CA PRO A 79 64.23 2.50 7.26
C PRO A 79 64.76 1.06 7.33
N LEU A 80 65.29 0.58 6.20
CA LEU A 80 65.68 -0.81 5.93
C LEU A 80 66.71 -1.36 6.94
N ALA A 81 67.46 -0.48 7.63
CA ALA A 81 68.44 -0.82 8.66
C ALA A 81 67.83 -1.44 9.94
N GLU A 82 66.59 -1.09 10.33
CA GLU A 82 65.95 -1.67 11.51
C GLU A 82 65.29 -3.03 11.25
N ARG A 83 64.91 -3.31 9.99
CA ARG A 83 64.37 -4.62 9.58
C ARG A 83 65.44 -5.73 9.58
N LEU A 84 66.72 -5.37 9.64
CA LEU A 84 67.89 -6.26 9.68
C LEU A 84 68.48 -6.41 11.11
N SER A 85 67.67 -6.31 12.18
CA SER A 85 68.17 -6.58 13.53
C SER A 85 68.40 -8.08 13.78
N ARG A 86 69.47 -8.42 14.53
CA ARG A 86 69.87 -9.80 14.89
C ARG A 86 68.73 -10.67 15.45
N LYS A 87 67.65 -10.08 15.95
CA LYS A 87 66.50 -10.81 16.55
C LYS A 87 65.58 -11.47 15.51
N HIS A 88 65.60 -11.06 14.23
CA HIS A 88 64.73 -11.64 13.19
C HIS A 88 65.46 -12.50 12.16
N LEU A 89 66.80 -12.52 12.19
CA LEU A 89 67.63 -13.41 11.37
C LEU A 89 67.99 -14.73 12.07
N GLY A 90 67.78 -14.85 13.40
CA GLY A 90 68.18 -16.01 14.18
C GLY A 90 67.53 -17.32 13.72
N THR A 91 66.19 -17.33 13.62
CA THR A 91 65.42 -18.54 13.28
C THR A 91 65.69 -19.06 11.86
N PRO A 92 65.62 -18.24 10.79
CA PRO A 92 65.91 -18.73 9.44
C PRO A 92 67.37 -19.17 9.27
N ALA A 93 68.34 -18.47 9.88
CA ALA A 93 69.75 -18.87 9.83
C ALA A 93 70.01 -20.22 10.53
N THR A 94 69.38 -20.49 11.68
CA THR A 94 69.47 -21.80 12.34
C THR A 94 68.82 -22.92 11.52
N VAL A 95 67.66 -22.67 10.90
CA VAL A 95 66.99 -23.68 10.06
C VAL A 95 67.82 -24.01 8.82
N THR A 96 68.41 -22.99 8.17
CA THR A 96 69.31 -23.20 7.03
C THR A 96 70.59 -23.95 7.42
N ALA A 97 71.18 -23.65 8.58
CA ALA A 97 72.36 -24.37 9.07
C ALA A 97 72.06 -25.85 9.42
N VAL A 98 70.91 -26.12 10.05
CA VAL A 98 70.48 -27.49 10.36
C VAL A 98 70.19 -28.28 9.08
N ALA A 99 69.51 -27.67 8.10
CA ALA A 99 69.24 -28.32 6.82
C ALA A 99 70.52 -28.62 6.04
N ALA A 100 71.51 -27.71 6.06
CA ALA A 100 72.81 -27.92 5.43
C ALA A 100 73.61 -29.04 6.10
N LEU A 101 73.62 -29.11 7.44
CA LEU A 101 74.28 -30.18 8.19
C LEU A 101 73.57 -31.53 8.02
N ALA A 102 72.24 -31.53 7.94
CA ALA A 102 71.46 -32.75 7.68
C ALA A 102 71.71 -33.28 6.26
N ALA A 103 71.75 -32.40 5.25
CA ALA A 103 72.10 -32.78 3.88
C ALA A 103 73.54 -33.32 3.78
N PHE A 104 74.50 -32.65 4.43
CA PHE A 104 75.89 -33.11 4.52
C PHE A 104 76.01 -34.47 5.21
N GLY A 105 75.34 -34.64 6.35
CA GLY A 105 75.36 -35.88 7.13
C GLY A 105 74.65 -37.04 6.43
N ALA A 106 73.54 -36.77 5.73
CA ALA A 106 72.83 -37.77 4.94
C ALA A 106 73.70 -38.30 3.80
N ASP A 107 74.37 -37.41 3.05
CA ASP A 107 75.23 -37.84 1.94
C ASP A 107 76.44 -38.65 2.42
N LEU A 108 77.05 -38.27 3.55
CA LEU A 108 78.11 -39.08 4.18
C LEU A 108 77.60 -40.46 4.65
N ALA A 109 76.39 -40.53 5.21
CA ALA A 109 75.80 -41.78 5.67
C ALA A 109 75.46 -42.75 4.52
N TYR A 110 75.19 -42.22 3.33
CA TYR A 110 74.97 -42.99 2.09
C TYR A 110 76.25 -43.22 1.27
N GLY A 111 77.42 -42.92 1.83
CA GLY A 111 78.72 -43.30 1.26
C GLY A 111 79.27 -42.34 0.21
N ALA A 112 78.75 -41.11 0.11
CA ALA A 112 79.35 -40.07 -0.72
C ALA A 112 80.73 -39.65 -0.15
N ASP A 113 81.67 -39.31 -1.03
CA ASP A 113 82.95 -38.76 -0.58
C ASP A 113 82.75 -37.40 0.11
N ALA A 114 83.67 -37.06 1.01
CA ALA A 114 83.55 -35.88 1.86
C ALA A 114 83.50 -34.57 1.05
N GLY A 115 84.03 -34.53 -0.17
CA GLY A 115 83.98 -33.36 -1.05
C GLY A 115 82.61 -33.17 -1.68
N ALA A 116 81.99 -34.25 -2.16
CA ALA A 116 80.65 -34.25 -2.72
C ALA A 116 79.59 -33.85 -1.66
N ALA A 117 79.66 -34.46 -0.47
CA ALA A 117 78.75 -34.14 0.63
C ALA A 117 78.84 -32.66 1.06
N LEU A 118 80.07 -32.10 1.09
CA LEU A 118 80.30 -30.68 1.41
C LEU A 118 79.65 -29.77 0.37
N GLY A 119 79.67 -30.17 -0.91
CA GLY A 119 79.00 -29.47 -1.99
C GLY A 119 77.48 -29.40 -1.81
N THR A 120 76.84 -30.51 -1.43
CA THR A 120 75.39 -30.56 -1.18
C THR A 120 74.97 -29.76 0.05
N GLY A 121 75.74 -29.86 1.14
CA GLY A 121 75.54 -29.03 2.33
C GLY A 121 75.66 -27.53 2.03
N ALA A 122 76.68 -27.14 1.25
CA ALA A 122 76.87 -25.75 0.83
C ALA A 122 75.74 -25.26 -0.11
N ALA A 123 75.29 -26.10 -1.05
CA ALA A 123 74.18 -25.76 -1.94
C ALA A 123 72.86 -25.55 -1.16
N ALA A 124 72.58 -26.39 -0.16
CA ALA A 124 71.41 -26.23 0.72
C ALA A 124 71.50 -24.95 1.57
N ALA A 125 72.70 -24.59 2.05
CA ALA A 125 72.92 -23.34 2.77
C ALA A 125 72.68 -22.11 1.89
N VAL A 126 73.19 -22.12 0.66
CA VAL A 126 72.98 -21.04 -0.32
C VAL A 126 71.51 -20.93 -0.72
N ALA A 127 70.83 -22.05 -0.99
CA ALA A 127 69.41 -22.07 -1.31
C ALA A 127 68.54 -21.52 -0.17
N GLY A 128 68.84 -21.88 1.09
CA GLY A 128 68.14 -21.35 2.25
C GLY A 128 68.38 -19.85 2.47
N ALA A 129 69.60 -19.36 2.23
CA ALA A 129 69.91 -17.94 2.28
C ALA A 129 69.17 -17.15 1.18
N VAL A 130 69.17 -17.65 -0.06
CA VAL A 130 68.44 -17.05 -1.19
C VAL A 130 66.93 -17.06 -0.94
N ALA A 131 66.37 -18.16 -0.43
CA ALA A 131 64.95 -18.22 -0.08
C ALA A 131 64.57 -17.21 1.02
N THR A 132 65.45 -17.01 2.00
CA THR A 132 65.24 -16.01 3.06
C THR A 132 65.28 -14.58 2.51
N VAL A 133 66.23 -14.29 1.61
CA VAL A 133 66.31 -12.98 0.93
C VAL A 133 65.09 -12.77 0.03
N VAL A 134 64.71 -13.76 -0.79
CA VAL A 134 63.52 -13.71 -1.65
C VAL A 134 62.26 -13.49 -0.82
N LYS A 135 62.11 -14.16 0.32
CA LYS A 135 60.94 -13.97 1.20
C LYS A 135 60.92 -12.59 1.87
N LEU A 136 62.09 -12.02 2.17
CA LEU A 136 62.23 -10.66 2.69
C LEU A 136 62.03 -9.58 1.61
N THR A 137 62.27 -9.89 0.33
CA THR A 137 62.09 -8.95 -0.80
C THR A 137 60.81 -9.15 -1.61
N ALA A 138 60.11 -10.29 -1.48
CA ALA A 138 58.89 -10.62 -2.23
C ALA A 138 57.61 -10.10 -1.55
N GLY A 139 57.71 -9.45 -0.39
CA GLY A 139 56.59 -8.76 0.26
C GLY A 139 56.09 -7.51 -0.51
N ASP A 140 56.79 -7.07 -1.56
CA ASP A 140 56.56 -5.80 -2.27
C ASP A 140 56.13 -5.95 -3.74
N ARG A 141 55.41 -7.02 -4.14
CA ARG A 141 54.70 -7.03 -5.44
C ARG A 141 53.22 -7.44 -5.29
N PRO A 142 52.28 -6.48 -5.45
CA PRO A 142 50.85 -6.77 -5.44
C PRO A 142 50.38 -7.33 -6.77
N ALA A 143 49.33 -8.15 -6.71
CA ALA A 143 48.55 -8.62 -7.83
C ALA A 143 48.03 -7.44 -8.67
N ALA A 144 48.74 -7.15 -9.75
CA ALA A 144 48.32 -6.25 -10.81
C ALA A 144 47.50 -7.05 -11.82
N HIS A 145 46.23 -7.32 -11.50
CA HIS A 145 45.14 -7.56 -12.46
C HIS A 145 43.79 -7.49 -11.72
N GLU A 146 43.40 -6.26 -11.40
CA GLU A 146 42.04 -5.73 -11.52
C GLU A 146 42.10 -4.26 -11.04
N GLN A 147 41.53 -3.35 -11.83
CA GLN A 147 41.41 -1.90 -11.58
C GLN A 147 42.67 -1.04 -11.83
N THR A 148 43.03 -0.91 -13.11
CA THR A 148 43.57 0.36 -13.61
C THR A 148 42.44 1.38 -13.70
N GLY A 149 42.39 2.32 -12.74
CA GLY A 149 41.47 3.44 -12.78
C GLY A 149 41.37 4.24 -11.49
N ASP A 150 42.50 4.63 -10.88
CA ASP A 150 42.63 5.96 -10.25
C ASP A 150 44.02 6.16 -9.65
N ARG A 151 44.81 7.03 -10.28
CA ARG A 151 46.07 7.52 -9.73
C ARG A 151 45.75 8.54 -8.63
N GLY A 152 45.77 8.10 -7.37
CA GLY A 152 45.82 9.00 -6.22
C GLY A 152 45.09 8.51 -4.97
N ARG A 153 45.60 7.48 -4.28
CA ARG A 153 45.13 7.15 -2.92
C ARG A 153 46.22 7.36 -1.88
N SER A 154 46.34 8.61 -1.45
CA SER A 154 46.76 8.97 -0.09
C SER A 154 45.66 8.74 0.96
N GLY A 155 44.54 8.08 0.62
CA GLY A 155 43.31 8.06 1.44
C GLY A 155 42.82 6.68 1.93
N ALA A 156 43.53 5.57 1.72
CA ALA A 156 43.03 4.25 2.15
C ALA A 156 42.77 4.14 3.68
N PRO A 157 43.64 4.65 4.57
CA PRO A 157 43.35 4.68 6.00
C PRO A 157 42.23 5.69 6.34
N GLU A 158 42.11 6.77 5.59
CA GLU A 158 41.12 7.82 5.82
C GLU A 158 39.70 7.38 5.42
N GLN A 159 39.58 6.59 4.35
CA GLN A 159 38.32 5.97 3.95
C GLN A 159 37.85 4.92 4.97
N LEU A 160 38.77 4.10 5.49
CA LEU A 160 38.47 3.14 6.56
C LEU A 160 38.15 3.83 7.89
N ARG A 161 38.77 4.97 8.18
CA ARG A 161 38.42 5.83 9.32
C ARG A 161 36.97 6.34 9.22
N LEU A 162 36.58 6.85 8.05
CA LEU A 162 35.20 7.32 7.81
C LEU A 162 34.17 6.19 7.92
N GLN A 163 34.52 4.99 7.41
CA GLN A 163 33.67 3.80 7.56
C GLN A 163 33.51 3.40 9.02
N TRP A 164 34.59 3.38 9.80
CA TRP A 164 34.51 3.14 11.24
C TRP A 164 33.65 4.17 11.97
N LEU A 165 33.81 5.46 11.70
CA LEU A 165 33.01 6.50 12.35
C LEU A 165 31.53 6.43 11.97
N THR A 166 31.22 6.06 10.72
CA THR A 166 29.84 5.86 10.26
C THR A 166 29.22 4.64 10.94
N ALA A 167 29.96 3.53 11.04
CA ALA A 167 29.52 2.34 11.76
C ALA A 167 29.31 2.64 13.26
N LEU A 168 30.19 3.44 13.87
CA LEU A 168 30.06 3.87 15.27
C LEU A 168 28.80 4.73 15.48
N GLU A 169 28.51 5.66 14.56
CA GLU A 169 27.32 6.50 14.66
C GLU A 169 26.02 5.70 14.48
N VAL A 170 25.96 4.87 13.44
CA VAL A 170 24.73 4.14 13.04
C VAL A 170 24.50 2.92 13.91
N GLY A 171 25.54 2.14 14.21
CA GLY A 171 25.45 0.89 14.97
C GLY A 171 25.58 1.05 16.48
N GLY A 172 26.23 2.12 16.95
CA GLY A 172 26.47 2.36 18.37
C GLY A 172 25.69 3.55 18.94
N ILE A 173 26.03 4.76 18.48
CA ILE A 173 25.58 6.01 19.11
C ILE A 173 24.06 6.20 18.97
N ARG A 174 23.50 6.05 17.76
CA ARG A 174 22.05 6.24 17.53
C ARG A 174 21.17 5.24 18.32
N PRO A 175 21.46 3.92 18.30
CA PRO A 175 20.73 2.96 19.13
C PRO A 175 20.79 3.26 20.63
N PHE A 176 21.94 3.71 21.14
CA PHE A 176 22.06 4.12 22.54
C PHE A 176 21.14 5.31 22.87
N LEU A 177 21.07 6.32 22.00
CA LEU A 177 20.18 7.48 22.18
C LEU A 177 18.69 7.08 22.06
N ASP A 178 18.35 6.16 21.15
CA ASP A 178 17.00 5.59 21.04
C ASP A 178 16.59 4.88 22.35
N GLN A 179 17.47 4.07 22.93
CA GLN A 179 17.23 3.39 24.20
C GLN A 179 17.04 4.40 25.35
N GLN A 180 17.85 5.46 25.41
CA GLN A 180 17.69 6.52 26.42
C GLN A 180 16.37 7.28 26.25
N ARG A 181 15.87 7.47 25.01
CA ARG A 181 14.54 8.02 24.76
C ARG A 181 13.45 7.13 25.32
N MET A 182 13.52 5.82 25.10
CA MET A 182 12.54 4.87 25.64
C MET A 182 12.54 4.89 27.17
N LEU A 183 13.71 4.93 27.80
CA LEU A 183 13.85 4.99 29.26
C LEU A 183 13.40 6.34 29.87
N ALA A 184 13.54 7.44 29.12
CA ALA A 184 13.04 8.75 29.53
C ALA A 184 11.51 8.86 29.36
N ALA A 185 10.96 8.32 28.28
CA ALA A 185 9.51 8.23 28.06
C ALA A 185 8.82 7.36 29.14
N ALA A 186 9.44 6.24 29.51
CA ALA A 186 8.95 5.40 30.61
C ALA A 186 8.96 6.12 31.97
N ARG A 187 9.96 6.96 32.25
CA ARG A 187 10.03 7.76 33.50
C ARG A 187 9.07 8.95 33.50
N SER A 188 8.88 9.61 32.36
CA SER A 188 7.91 10.71 32.20
C SER A 188 6.45 10.26 32.38
N GLY A 189 6.15 8.97 32.18
CA GLY A 189 4.82 8.40 32.45
C GLY A 189 4.53 8.19 33.94
N ALA A 190 5.55 8.16 34.81
CA ALA A 190 5.41 7.84 36.23
C ALA A 190 5.39 9.08 37.16
N THR A 191 5.83 10.26 36.70
CA THR A 191 5.87 11.49 37.50
C THR A 191 5.04 12.61 36.86
N SER A 192 3.72 12.53 37.03
CA SER A 192 2.80 13.65 36.84
C SER A 192 1.64 13.52 37.84
N THR A 193 1.95 13.65 39.13
CA THR A 193 0.96 14.06 40.12
C THR A 193 1.49 15.26 40.91
N LYS A 194 0.64 16.28 41.00
CA LYS A 194 0.73 17.54 41.77
C LYS A 194 1.40 18.73 41.10
N GLY A 195 0.54 19.68 40.68
CA GLY A 195 0.90 21.05 40.33
C GLY A 195 -0.29 21.82 39.76
N THR A 196 -1.06 22.47 40.63
CA THR A 196 -2.17 23.37 40.29
C THR A 196 -1.69 24.64 39.56
N ALA A 197 -2.23 24.98 38.38
CA ALA A 197 -2.35 26.37 37.91
C ALA A 197 -3.26 26.51 36.67
N LYS A 198 -4.02 27.60 36.67
CA LYS A 198 -4.96 28.10 35.66
C LYS A 198 -4.31 28.38 34.29
N GLY A 199 -5.07 28.09 33.24
CA GLY A 199 -5.35 29.00 32.11
C GLY A 199 -4.18 29.47 31.25
N SER A 200 -3.79 28.67 30.25
CA SER A 200 -3.48 29.20 28.91
C SER A 200 -3.75 28.12 27.87
N ARG A 201 -4.60 28.42 26.88
CA ARG A 201 -4.81 27.57 25.69
C ARG A 201 -3.49 27.51 24.91
N GLY A 202 -2.75 26.42 25.07
CA GLY A 202 -1.65 26.06 24.17
C GLY A 202 -2.19 25.56 22.83
N PRO A 203 -1.51 25.80 21.70
CA PRO A 203 -2.01 25.46 20.38
C PRO A 203 -2.15 23.93 20.24
N GLN A 204 -3.31 23.49 19.75
CA GLN A 204 -3.54 22.11 19.33
C GLN A 204 -2.48 21.71 18.30
N LEU A 205 -1.59 20.81 18.67
CA LEU A 205 -0.70 20.14 17.72
C LEU A 205 -1.59 19.26 16.82
N ARG A 206 -1.83 19.72 15.59
CA ARG A 206 -2.26 18.85 14.48
C ARG A 206 -1.20 17.77 14.32
N GLY A 207 -1.46 16.58 14.87
CA GLY A 207 -0.66 15.39 14.59
C GLY A 207 -0.88 15.01 13.14
N GLY A 208 0.06 15.39 12.26
CA GLY A 208 0.13 14.81 10.93
C GLY A 208 0.47 13.32 11.03
N ASP A 209 -0.30 12.50 10.33
CA ASP A 209 -0.08 11.06 10.22
C ASP A 209 1.27 10.80 9.53
N ARG A 210 2.26 10.33 10.31
CA ARG A 210 3.61 10.02 9.80
C ARG A 210 3.58 8.92 8.73
N SER A 211 2.54 8.07 8.73
CA SER A 211 2.37 7.02 7.72
C SER A 211 1.91 7.59 6.37
N ALA A 212 0.97 8.54 6.37
CA ALA A 212 0.55 9.25 5.17
C ALA A 212 1.70 10.01 4.52
N ALA A 213 2.54 10.66 5.32
CA ALA A 213 3.73 11.36 4.81
C ALA A 213 4.79 10.40 4.23
N ALA A 214 4.89 9.17 4.74
CA ALA A 214 5.77 8.13 4.18
C ALA A 214 5.20 7.55 2.87
N ARG A 215 3.90 7.29 2.80
CA ARG A 215 3.19 6.88 1.57
C ARG A 215 3.41 7.89 0.45
N GLN A 216 3.19 9.16 0.77
CA GLN A 216 3.36 10.26 -0.16
C GLN A 216 4.79 10.32 -0.73
N ARG A 217 5.82 10.13 0.10
CA ARG A 217 7.21 10.09 -0.38
C ARG A 217 7.47 8.93 -1.34
N SER A 218 7.01 7.73 -1.01
CA SER A 218 7.20 6.56 -1.87
C SER A 218 6.51 6.75 -3.23
N VAL A 219 5.26 7.23 -3.26
CA VAL A 219 4.53 7.48 -4.52
C VAL A 219 5.22 8.57 -5.35
N LEU A 220 5.65 9.65 -4.70
CA LEU A 220 6.36 10.75 -5.36
C LEU A 220 7.72 10.29 -5.92
N GLU A 221 8.49 9.47 -5.20
CA GLU A 221 9.76 8.92 -5.70
C GLU A 221 9.54 8.03 -6.94
N HIS A 222 8.48 7.20 -6.95
CA HIS A 222 8.17 6.34 -8.10
C HIS A 222 7.56 7.13 -9.27
N SER A 223 7.01 8.32 -9.07
CA SER A 223 6.31 9.08 -10.11
C SER A 223 7.22 9.45 -11.30
N PHE A 224 8.51 9.73 -11.07
CA PHE A 224 9.48 9.98 -12.15
C PHE A 224 9.71 8.77 -13.06
N SER A 225 9.59 7.54 -12.53
CA SER A 225 9.70 6.32 -13.34
C SER A 225 8.53 6.12 -14.31
N GLN A 226 7.45 6.90 -14.12
CA GLN A 226 6.25 6.87 -14.95
C GLN A 226 6.28 7.93 -16.05
N LEU A 227 7.26 8.85 -16.04
CA LEU A 227 7.50 9.75 -17.17
C LEU A 227 8.05 8.95 -18.37
N PRO A 228 7.74 9.35 -19.62
CA PRO A 228 8.40 8.81 -20.80
C PRO A 228 9.92 8.94 -20.68
N ARG A 229 10.69 7.94 -21.10
CA ARG A 229 12.15 8.04 -21.12
C ARG A 229 12.61 8.98 -22.24
N PRO A 230 13.64 9.82 -22.01
CA PRO A 230 14.14 10.74 -23.01
C PRO A 230 15.12 10.05 -23.99
N ASP A 231 14.83 8.80 -24.38
CA ASP A 231 15.72 7.94 -25.18
C ASP A 231 15.64 8.26 -26.68
N GLY A 232 16.74 8.01 -27.40
CA GLY A 232 16.85 8.25 -28.85
C GLY A 232 17.57 9.56 -29.23
N PRO A 233 17.77 9.79 -30.54
CA PRO A 233 18.51 10.92 -31.05
C PRO A 233 17.78 12.25 -30.76
N PHE A 234 18.52 13.21 -30.21
CA PHE A 234 18.03 14.53 -29.79
C PHE A 234 19.13 15.58 -30.00
N ALA A 235 18.84 16.63 -30.78
CA ALA A 235 19.82 17.62 -31.22
C ALA A 235 19.25 19.04 -31.13
N GLY A 236 20.13 20.06 -31.11
CA GLY A 236 19.75 21.47 -31.32
C GLY A 236 18.98 22.21 -30.23
N ARG A 237 18.70 21.60 -29.06
CA ARG A 237 17.84 22.22 -28.02
C ARG A 237 18.53 22.61 -26.71
N ARG A 238 19.86 22.83 -26.76
CA ARG A 238 20.63 23.13 -25.54
C ARG A 238 20.26 24.50 -24.96
N THR A 239 19.99 25.48 -25.83
CA THR A 239 19.57 26.83 -25.47
C THR A 239 18.23 26.84 -24.74
N GLU A 240 17.24 26.13 -25.27
CA GLU A 240 15.90 26.02 -24.71
C GLU A 240 15.91 25.30 -23.37
N LEU A 241 16.66 24.19 -23.24
CA LEU A 241 16.84 23.48 -21.97
C LEU A 241 17.50 24.37 -20.91
N ALA A 242 18.55 25.11 -21.28
CA ALA A 242 19.22 26.05 -20.40
C ALA A 242 18.28 27.20 -19.98
N GLN A 243 17.42 27.67 -20.89
CA GLN A 243 16.43 28.71 -20.62
C GLN A 243 15.37 28.25 -19.61
N ILE A 244 14.82 27.04 -19.79
CA ILE A 244 13.87 26.44 -18.84
C ILE A 244 14.52 26.30 -17.47
N ALA A 245 15.76 25.77 -17.43
CA ALA A 245 16.51 25.68 -16.19
C ALA A 245 16.69 27.06 -15.54
N GLN A 246 17.09 28.08 -16.30
CA GLN A 246 17.29 29.43 -15.78
C GLN A 246 16.01 29.99 -15.13
N TRP A 247 14.85 29.83 -15.76
CA TRP A 247 13.57 30.27 -15.20
C TRP A 247 13.22 29.55 -13.90
N VAL A 248 13.46 28.24 -13.82
CA VAL A 248 13.23 27.46 -12.59
C VAL A 248 14.15 27.91 -11.47
N HIS A 249 15.44 28.12 -11.74
CA HIS A 249 16.38 28.62 -10.73
C HIS A 249 16.02 30.04 -10.27
N ALA A 250 15.60 30.91 -11.18
CA ALA A 250 15.17 32.27 -10.86
C ALA A 250 13.87 32.28 -10.02
N GLY A 251 12.91 31.40 -10.34
CA GLY A 251 11.68 31.23 -9.56
C GLY A 251 11.98 30.79 -8.13
N ARG A 252 12.83 29.77 -7.95
CA ARG A 252 13.22 29.23 -6.64
C ARG A 252 14.08 30.16 -5.80
N ALA A 253 14.83 31.06 -6.42
CA ALA A 253 15.64 32.07 -5.73
C ALA A 253 14.81 33.26 -5.23
N SER A 254 13.54 33.35 -5.63
CA SER A 254 12.65 34.46 -5.26
C SER A 254 12.06 34.30 -3.86
N THR A 255 11.66 35.42 -3.26
CA THR A 255 10.94 35.45 -1.98
C THR A 255 9.44 35.13 -2.11
N GLU A 256 8.91 35.08 -3.33
CA GLU A 256 7.51 34.73 -3.61
C GLU A 256 7.38 33.28 -4.11
N THR A 257 6.64 32.45 -3.36
CA THR A 257 6.32 31.06 -3.72
C THR A 257 5.23 31.02 -4.80
N LYS A 258 5.66 30.94 -6.06
CA LYS A 258 4.79 30.88 -7.25
C LYS A 258 5.28 29.81 -8.23
N PRO A 259 4.38 29.04 -8.85
CA PRO A 259 4.76 28.05 -9.83
C PRO A 259 5.39 28.71 -11.06
N THR A 260 6.35 28.03 -11.67
CA THR A 260 6.92 28.42 -12.96
C THR A 260 6.18 27.67 -14.05
N VAL A 261 5.47 28.38 -14.92
CA VAL A 261 4.71 27.81 -16.03
C VAL A 261 5.43 28.15 -17.32
N VAL A 262 5.80 27.13 -18.10
CA VAL A 262 6.45 27.32 -19.41
C VAL A 262 5.57 26.72 -20.48
N VAL A 263 5.06 27.58 -21.36
CA VAL A 263 4.24 27.21 -22.52
C VAL A 263 5.16 27.00 -23.72
N LEU A 264 5.35 25.74 -24.09
CA LEU A 264 6.12 25.26 -25.22
C LEU A 264 5.21 25.16 -26.45
N HIS A 265 5.28 26.15 -27.33
CA HIS A 265 4.40 26.22 -28.50
C HIS A 265 5.15 26.07 -29.83
N GLY A 266 4.53 25.45 -30.84
CA GLY A 266 5.16 25.24 -32.14
C GLY A 266 4.47 24.20 -33.02
N GLU A 267 4.92 24.07 -34.26
CA GLU A 267 4.34 23.16 -35.27
C GLU A 267 4.32 21.68 -34.81
N PRO A 268 3.33 20.86 -35.20
CA PRO A 268 3.32 19.44 -34.91
C PRO A 268 4.59 18.73 -35.43
N GLY A 269 5.25 17.97 -34.55
CA GLY A 269 6.51 17.28 -34.89
C GLY A 269 7.79 18.10 -34.64
N SER A 270 7.68 19.36 -34.16
CA SER A 270 8.81 20.23 -33.76
C SER A 270 9.59 19.74 -32.52
N GLY A 271 9.05 18.76 -31.78
CA GLY A 271 9.72 18.15 -30.62
C GLY A 271 9.37 18.75 -29.24
N ARG A 272 8.26 19.50 -29.11
CA ARG A 272 7.82 20.12 -27.84
C ARG A 272 7.74 19.13 -26.68
N THR A 273 7.06 17.99 -26.87
CA THR A 273 6.90 16.96 -25.84
C THR A 273 8.24 16.32 -25.49
N ALA A 274 9.11 16.07 -26.47
CA ALA A 274 10.46 15.55 -26.24
C ALA A 274 11.32 16.54 -25.44
N LEU A 275 11.25 17.84 -25.76
CA LEU A 275 11.91 18.91 -25.01
C LEU A 275 11.38 19.00 -23.57
N ALA A 276 10.06 18.94 -23.39
CA ALA A 276 9.42 18.98 -22.07
C ALA A 276 9.81 17.79 -21.19
N VAL A 277 9.73 16.58 -21.73
CA VAL A 277 10.12 15.34 -21.03
C VAL A 277 11.61 15.40 -20.65
N ARG A 278 12.48 15.84 -21.57
CA ARG A 278 13.92 15.94 -21.29
C ARG A 278 14.23 17.02 -20.26
N ALA A 279 13.51 18.15 -20.27
CA ALA A 279 13.62 19.18 -19.22
C ALA A 279 13.17 18.64 -17.85
N ALA A 280 12.05 17.91 -17.79
CA ALA A 280 11.55 17.29 -16.55
C ALA A 280 12.56 16.30 -15.96
N HIS A 281 13.20 15.47 -16.80
CA HIS A 281 14.25 14.55 -16.36
C HIS A 281 15.54 15.26 -15.94
N GLN A 282 15.97 16.30 -16.65
CA GLN A 282 17.18 17.07 -16.28
C GLN A 282 17.02 17.82 -14.96
N LEU A 283 15.81 18.28 -14.66
CA LEU A 283 15.51 19.05 -13.45
C LEU A 283 14.97 18.18 -12.30
N ARG A 284 14.98 16.85 -12.46
CA ARG A 284 14.40 15.89 -11.49
C ARG A 284 14.82 16.13 -10.05
N ASP A 285 16.10 16.48 -9.83
CA ASP A 285 16.68 16.61 -8.48
C ASP A 285 16.14 17.83 -7.72
N GLN A 286 15.45 18.73 -8.43
CA GLN A 286 14.83 19.92 -7.83
C GLN A 286 13.40 19.65 -7.35
N PHE A 287 12.74 18.60 -7.85
CA PHE A 287 11.33 18.32 -7.59
C PHE A 287 11.17 16.98 -6.87
N ARG A 288 10.08 16.84 -6.10
CA ARG A 288 9.80 15.63 -5.31
C ARG A 288 9.05 14.57 -6.08
N GLY A 289 8.29 14.96 -7.10
CA GLY A 289 7.58 14.04 -7.99
C GLY A 289 7.24 14.69 -9.32
N ALA A 290 6.78 13.89 -10.26
CA ALA A 290 6.40 14.34 -11.58
C ALA A 290 5.18 13.62 -12.15
N CYS A 291 4.39 14.30 -12.98
CA CYS A 291 3.22 13.72 -13.63
C CYS A 291 3.05 14.25 -15.06
N VAL A 292 2.77 13.36 -16.01
CA VAL A 292 2.31 13.73 -17.36
C VAL A 292 0.79 13.57 -17.44
N VAL A 293 0.13 14.55 -18.04
CA VAL A 293 -1.29 14.53 -18.39
C VAL A 293 -1.41 14.81 -19.89
N ASP A 294 -1.87 13.84 -20.67
CA ASP A 294 -2.21 14.04 -22.10
C ASP A 294 -3.63 14.62 -22.17
N LEU A 295 -3.74 15.90 -22.52
CA LEU A 295 -5.00 16.65 -22.57
C LEU A 295 -5.76 16.47 -23.87
N ARG A 296 -5.13 15.94 -24.93
CA ARG A 296 -5.75 15.63 -26.23
C ARG A 296 -6.46 16.83 -26.86
N GLY A 297 -5.97 18.04 -26.61
CA GLY A 297 -6.70 19.28 -26.83
C GLY A 297 -6.98 19.61 -28.30
N ASP A 298 -6.23 19.06 -29.26
CA ASP A 298 -6.41 19.40 -30.67
C ASP A 298 -6.24 18.19 -31.61
N THR A 299 -6.69 17.02 -31.17
CA THR A 299 -6.68 15.82 -32.02
C THR A 299 -8.03 15.68 -32.73
N PRO A 300 -8.08 15.72 -34.08
CA PRO A 300 -9.30 15.37 -34.82
C PRO A 300 -9.74 13.95 -34.43
N ASP A 301 -11.03 13.73 -34.25
CA ASP A 301 -11.68 12.45 -33.91
C ASP A 301 -11.50 11.95 -32.45
N GLU A 302 -10.81 12.69 -31.57
CA GLU A 302 -10.77 12.40 -30.12
C GLU A 302 -11.40 13.53 -29.29
N THR A 303 -12.03 13.18 -28.17
CA THR A 303 -12.54 14.17 -27.20
C THR A 303 -11.41 14.63 -26.27
N PRO A 304 -11.21 15.95 -26.07
CA PRO A 304 -10.26 16.47 -25.09
C PRO A 304 -10.53 15.91 -23.69
N LEU A 305 -9.48 15.69 -22.91
CA LEU A 305 -9.61 15.14 -21.56
C LEU A 305 -10.36 16.15 -20.67
N PRO A 306 -11.47 15.78 -20.02
CA PRO A 306 -12.19 16.69 -19.13
C PRO A 306 -11.32 17.12 -17.93
N THR A 307 -11.41 18.39 -17.52
CA THR A 307 -10.63 18.97 -16.41
C THR A 307 -10.77 18.19 -15.11
N ARG A 308 -11.96 17.65 -14.83
CA ARG A 308 -12.20 16.76 -13.69
C ARG A 308 -11.27 15.54 -13.70
N ASN A 309 -11.14 14.87 -14.84
CA ASN A 309 -10.35 13.65 -14.97
C ASN A 309 -8.85 13.96 -14.92
N ALA A 310 -8.43 15.10 -15.50
CA ALA A 310 -7.06 15.60 -15.36
C ALA A 310 -6.67 15.86 -13.89
N LEU A 311 -7.53 16.51 -13.10
CA LEU A 311 -7.30 16.75 -11.66
C LEU A 311 -7.21 15.44 -10.86
N LEU A 312 -8.10 14.49 -11.13
CA LEU A 312 -8.08 13.20 -10.44
C LEU A 312 -6.82 12.39 -10.79
N HIS A 313 -6.41 12.39 -12.05
CA HIS A 313 -5.16 11.74 -12.48
C HIS A 313 -3.94 12.39 -11.81
N LEU A 314 -3.88 13.73 -11.73
CA LEU A 314 -2.81 14.44 -11.00
C LEU A 314 -2.79 14.06 -9.52
N LEU A 315 -3.94 14.12 -8.85
CA LEU A 315 -4.07 13.78 -7.44
C LEU A 315 -3.62 12.33 -7.17
N ASN A 316 -4.05 11.38 -7.99
CA ASN A 316 -3.66 9.98 -7.87
C ASN A 316 -2.14 9.78 -8.09
N ARG A 317 -1.59 10.35 -9.17
CA ARG A 317 -0.17 10.20 -9.54
C ARG A 317 0.79 10.91 -8.60
N LEU A 318 0.35 11.99 -7.95
CA LEU A 318 1.13 12.73 -6.95
C LEU A 318 0.88 12.25 -5.51
N GLY A 319 0.14 11.14 -5.34
CA GLY A 319 -0.01 10.46 -4.05
C GLY A 319 -0.94 11.16 -3.06
N ALA A 320 -2.02 11.80 -3.54
CA ALA A 320 -3.08 12.31 -2.67
C ALA A 320 -3.76 11.16 -1.90
N PRO A 321 -4.15 11.35 -0.62
CA PRO A 321 -4.88 10.33 0.14
C PRO A 321 -6.16 9.95 -0.60
N ARG A 322 -6.36 8.66 -0.93
CA ARG A 322 -7.46 8.26 -1.83
C ARG A 322 -8.83 8.41 -1.15
N GLU A 323 -8.87 8.45 0.18
CA GLU A 323 -10.03 8.89 0.99
C GLU A 323 -10.59 10.27 0.57
N GLN A 324 -9.73 11.17 0.06
CA GLN A 324 -10.13 12.51 -0.38
C GLN A 324 -10.60 12.53 -1.84
N LEU A 325 -10.28 11.48 -2.60
CA LEU A 325 -10.58 11.35 -4.04
C LEU A 325 -11.95 10.72 -4.31
N LEU A 326 -12.64 10.25 -3.28
CA LEU A 326 -13.81 9.40 -3.45
C LEU A 326 -15.13 10.16 -3.19
N PHE A 327 -15.80 10.41 -4.32
CA PHE A 327 -17.24 10.40 -4.61
C PHE A 327 -18.28 10.81 -3.54
N ARG A 328 -18.19 12.03 -3.01
CA ARG A 328 -19.42 12.72 -2.58
C ARG A 328 -20.19 13.26 -3.78
N GLU A 329 -20.86 12.38 -4.51
CA GLU A 329 -21.66 12.67 -5.73
C GLU A 329 -22.93 13.52 -5.52
N ARG A 330 -23.01 14.34 -4.47
CA ARG A 330 -24.15 15.24 -4.24
C ARG A 330 -23.86 16.69 -4.62
N THR A 331 -22.94 16.89 -5.54
CA THR A 331 -22.45 18.23 -5.89
C THR A 331 -22.52 18.39 -7.41
N ALA A 332 -23.09 19.50 -7.89
CA ALA A 332 -23.14 19.80 -9.32
C ALA A 332 -21.73 19.71 -9.96
N PRO A 333 -21.58 19.33 -11.25
CA PRO A 333 -20.29 19.09 -11.89
C PRO A 333 -19.23 20.19 -11.62
N ASP A 334 -19.64 21.45 -11.68
CA ASP A 334 -18.76 22.61 -11.47
C ASP A 334 -18.28 22.75 -10.02
N GLN A 335 -19.13 22.41 -9.06
CA GLN A 335 -18.77 22.45 -7.63
C GLN A 335 -17.83 21.29 -7.28
N HIS A 336 -17.93 20.16 -7.99
CA HIS A 336 -17.01 19.04 -7.83
C HIS A 336 -15.61 19.39 -8.36
N VAL A 337 -15.51 19.99 -9.55
CA VAL A 337 -14.23 20.47 -10.10
C VAL A 337 -13.58 21.45 -9.12
N LYS A 338 -14.31 22.46 -8.62
CA LYS A 338 -13.78 23.41 -7.61
C LYS A 338 -13.20 22.71 -6.38
N ARG A 339 -13.91 21.70 -5.85
CA ARG A 339 -13.44 20.94 -4.68
C ARG A 339 -12.18 20.12 -4.98
N LEU A 340 -12.11 19.48 -6.14
CA LEU A 340 -10.91 18.74 -6.57
C LEU A 340 -9.73 19.68 -6.79
N THR A 341 -9.97 20.88 -7.33
CA THR A 341 -8.98 21.95 -7.45
C THR A 341 -8.46 22.38 -6.07
N GLU A 342 -9.34 22.65 -5.11
CA GLU A 342 -8.95 22.97 -3.72
C GLU A 342 -8.11 21.86 -3.08
N LEU A 343 -8.52 20.60 -3.25
CA LEU A 343 -7.79 19.43 -2.74
C LEU A 343 -6.42 19.29 -3.41
N TYR A 344 -6.36 19.48 -4.73
CA TYR A 344 -5.12 19.45 -5.48
C TYR A 344 -4.15 20.51 -4.96
N HIS A 345 -4.59 21.76 -4.85
CA HIS A 345 -3.76 22.84 -4.29
C HIS A 345 -3.32 22.56 -2.86
N GLN A 346 -4.20 22.06 -1.99
CA GLN A 346 -3.84 21.68 -0.62
C GLN A 346 -2.81 20.56 -0.58
N HIS A 347 -2.92 19.57 -1.47
CA HIS A 347 -2.03 18.41 -1.52
C HIS A 347 -0.63 18.76 -2.01
N VAL A 348 -0.52 19.62 -3.01
CA VAL A 348 0.78 20.03 -3.59
C VAL A 348 1.40 21.24 -2.88
N ALA A 349 0.69 21.86 -1.92
CA ALA A 349 1.21 22.99 -1.15
C ALA A 349 2.51 22.63 -0.42
N GLY A 350 3.59 23.37 -0.69
CA GLY A 350 4.92 23.12 -0.10
C GLY A 350 5.64 21.88 -0.65
N LEU A 351 5.12 21.26 -1.72
CA LEU A 351 5.69 20.08 -2.36
C LEU A 351 6.00 20.41 -3.83
N PRO A 352 7.24 20.78 -4.16
CA PRO A 352 7.59 21.14 -5.52
C PRO A 352 7.51 19.89 -6.41
N VAL A 353 6.62 19.91 -7.39
CA VAL A 353 6.42 18.82 -8.35
C VAL A 353 6.59 19.33 -9.78
N THR A 354 6.87 18.43 -10.73
CA THR A 354 6.88 18.73 -12.16
C THR A 354 5.59 18.21 -12.81
N VAL A 355 4.81 19.10 -13.42
CA VAL A 355 3.58 18.72 -14.13
C VAL A 355 3.77 19.00 -15.62
N LEU A 356 3.64 17.99 -16.46
CA LEU A 356 3.64 18.12 -17.91
C LEU A 356 2.20 17.98 -18.42
N LEU A 357 1.65 19.07 -18.93
CA LEU A 357 0.36 19.12 -19.62
C LEU A 357 0.62 19.06 -21.12
N ASP A 358 0.43 17.87 -21.71
CA ASP A 358 0.74 17.61 -23.10
C ASP A 358 -0.49 17.83 -24.01
N ASP A 359 -0.28 18.47 -25.16
CA ASP A 359 -1.31 18.80 -26.17
C ASP A 359 -2.47 19.65 -25.61
N ALA A 360 -2.15 20.71 -24.88
CA ALA A 360 -3.14 21.64 -24.34
C ALA A 360 -3.76 22.55 -25.43
N SER A 361 -5.08 22.73 -25.39
CA SER A 361 -5.82 23.67 -26.25
C SER A 361 -6.68 24.69 -25.49
N ASP A 362 -7.05 24.41 -24.24
CA ASP A 362 -7.91 25.26 -23.40
C ASP A 362 -7.09 25.96 -22.28
N PRO A 363 -6.95 27.30 -22.32
CA PRO A 363 -6.27 28.07 -21.27
C PRO A 363 -6.92 27.96 -19.88
N GLU A 364 -8.25 27.82 -19.79
CA GLU A 364 -8.96 27.73 -18.50
C GLU A 364 -8.73 26.37 -17.82
N GLN A 365 -8.63 25.32 -18.63
CA GLN A 365 -8.20 24.01 -18.16
C GLN A 365 -6.78 24.08 -17.60
N VAL A 366 -5.83 24.68 -18.32
CA VAL A 366 -4.45 24.85 -17.84
C VAL A 366 -4.43 25.65 -16.53
N ARG A 367 -5.16 26.78 -16.46
CA ARG A 367 -5.28 27.59 -15.23
C ARG A 367 -5.69 26.75 -14.03
N THR A 368 -6.67 25.85 -14.21
CA THR A 368 -7.20 24.99 -13.15
C THR A 368 -6.20 23.91 -12.69
N LEU A 369 -5.30 23.48 -13.57
CA LEU A 369 -4.31 22.42 -13.30
C LEU A 369 -2.97 22.94 -12.77
N VAL A 370 -2.74 24.26 -12.78
CA VAL A 370 -1.54 24.89 -12.23
C VAL A 370 -1.61 24.94 -10.69
N PRO A 371 -0.61 24.42 -9.96
CA PRO A 371 -0.56 24.50 -8.50
C PRO A 371 -0.52 25.91 -7.92
N ASP A 372 -1.48 26.29 -7.08
CA ASP A 372 -1.37 27.51 -6.28
C ASP A 372 -0.28 27.42 -5.21
N ARG A 373 0.44 28.53 -4.98
CA ARG A 373 1.41 28.71 -3.89
C ARG A 373 2.43 27.56 -3.76
N SER A 374 2.96 27.10 -4.89
CA SER A 374 3.98 26.04 -4.94
C SER A 374 5.18 26.47 -5.78
N ASP A 375 6.37 25.94 -5.47
CA ASP A 375 7.58 26.08 -6.30
C ASP A 375 7.62 25.01 -7.41
N SER A 376 6.45 24.59 -7.90
CA SER A 376 6.29 23.57 -8.93
C SER A 376 6.66 24.11 -10.32
N LEU A 377 7.09 23.21 -11.20
CA LEU A 377 7.28 23.49 -12.62
C LEU A 377 6.11 22.89 -13.39
N VAL A 378 5.42 23.72 -14.18
CA VAL A 378 4.37 23.27 -15.10
C VAL A 378 4.86 23.51 -16.53
N LEU A 379 5.07 22.42 -17.26
CA LEU A 379 5.41 22.44 -18.68
C LEU A 379 4.13 22.19 -19.47
N VAL A 380 3.75 23.12 -20.33
CA VAL A 380 2.55 23.02 -21.16
C VAL A 380 2.99 22.92 -22.60
N THR A 381 2.59 21.88 -23.34
CA THR A 381 2.83 21.81 -24.79
C THR A 381 1.55 22.19 -25.53
N SER A 382 1.66 23.09 -26.51
CA SER A 382 0.50 23.56 -27.30
C SER A 382 0.90 23.78 -28.76
N ARG A 383 -0.06 23.77 -29.69
CA ARG A 383 0.19 24.04 -31.13
C ARG A 383 0.44 25.50 -31.42
N ALA A 384 -0.44 26.35 -30.94
CA ALA A 384 -0.32 27.79 -31.04
C ALA A 384 0.20 28.39 -29.71
N PRO A 385 0.75 29.61 -29.74
CA PRO A 385 0.95 30.40 -28.53
C PRO A 385 -0.38 30.48 -27.75
N MET A 386 -0.30 30.27 -26.44
CA MET A 386 -1.46 30.22 -25.56
C MET A 386 -1.30 31.24 -24.44
N GLU A 387 -2.09 32.31 -24.48
CA GLU A 387 -2.13 33.29 -23.39
C GLU A 387 -2.94 32.72 -22.22
N LEU A 388 -2.31 32.65 -21.04
CA LEU A 388 -2.97 32.19 -19.83
C LEU A 388 -3.65 33.37 -19.11
N PRO A 389 -4.76 33.15 -18.38
CA PRO A 389 -5.49 34.21 -17.69
C PRO A 389 -4.60 35.04 -16.75
N GLY A 390 -4.77 36.37 -16.78
CA GLY A 390 -3.91 37.32 -16.05
C GLY A 390 -4.08 37.34 -14.52
N ASP A 391 -5.11 36.66 -14.00
CA ASP A 391 -5.35 36.42 -12.58
C ASP A 391 -4.63 35.15 -12.06
N LEU A 392 -3.92 34.42 -12.93
CA LEU A 392 -3.11 33.27 -12.56
C LEU A 392 -1.88 33.72 -11.76
N GLU A 393 -1.80 33.33 -10.49
CA GLU A 393 -0.67 33.60 -9.59
C GLU A 393 0.56 32.72 -9.93
N ALA A 394 1.09 32.84 -11.14
CA ALA A 394 2.21 32.06 -11.66
C ALA A 394 3.22 32.92 -12.44
N ARG A 395 4.45 32.42 -12.58
CA ARG A 395 5.46 32.98 -13.50
C ARG A 395 5.29 32.29 -14.86
N VAL A 396 4.56 32.94 -15.76
CA VAL A 396 4.27 32.39 -17.09
C VAL A 396 5.34 32.83 -18.08
N HIS A 397 5.91 31.86 -18.79
CA HIS A 397 6.90 32.06 -19.84
C HIS A 397 6.43 31.39 -21.14
N GLN A 398 6.51 32.11 -22.25
CA GLN A 398 6.30 31.57 -23.59
C GLN A 398 7.65 31.14 -24.16
N LEU A 399 7.75 29.91 -24.65
CA LEU A 399 8.96 29.41 -25.32
C LEU A 399 8.59 28.83 -26.69
N PRO A 400 8.90 29.55 -27.79
CA PRO A 400 8.69 29.01 -29.14
C PRO A 400 9.64 27.83 -29.38
N VAL A 401 9.08 26.74 -29.88
CA VAL A 401 9.81 25.53 -30.29
C VAL A 401 9.73 25.44 -31.81
N GLU A 402 10.66 26.12 -32.47
CA GLU A 402 10.73 26.23 -33.93
C GLU A 402 11.34 24.99 -34.59
N ALA A 403 11.37 24.91 -35.93
CA ALA A 403 12.10 23.86 -36.63
C ALA A 403 13.62 23.91 -36.27
N LEU A 404 14.33 22.79 -36.44
CA LEU A 404 15.76 22.75 -36.20
C LEU A 404 16.52 23.58 -37.26
N ASP A 405 17.59 24.24 -36.83
CA ASP A 405 18.53 24.85 -37.75
C ASP A 405 19.30 23.78 -38.56
N ALA A 406 20.08 24.23 -39.55
CA ALA A 406 20.82 23.32 -40.43
C ALA A 406 21.81 22.42 -39.66
N ALA A 407 22.52 22.97 -38.67
CA ALA A 407 23.54 22.24 -37.91
C ALA A 407 22.91 21.16 -37.02
N ALA A 408 21.82 21.50 -36.32
CA ALA A 408 21.06 20.57 -35.51
C ALA A 408 20.33 19.52 -36.34
N THR A 409 19.86 19.89 -37.54
CA THR A 409 19.25 18.95 -38.48
C THR A 409 20.26 17.90 -38.93
N GLU A 410 21.47 18.32 -39.31
CA GLU A 410 22.54 17.41 -39.70
C GLU A 410 22.99 16.52 -38.53
N GLU A 411 23.11 17.10 -37.32
CA GLU A 411 23.37 16.33 -36.08
C GLU A 411 22.31 15.26 -35.86
N LEU A 412 21.02 15.61 -36.02
CA LEU A 412 19.91 14.68 -35.82
C LEU A 412 19.87 13.59 -36.91
N LEU A 413 20.09 13.94 -38.18
CA LEU A 413 20.14 12.99 -39.29
C LEU A 413 21.29 12.00 -39.09
N ARG A 414 22.48 12.48 -38.74
CA ARG A 414 23.64 11.63 -38.45
C ARG A 414 23.39 10.70 -37.26
N ALA A 415 22.80 11.23 -36.19
CA ALA A 415 22.44 10.43 -35.02
C ALA A 415 21.34 9.39 -35.31
N SER A 416 20.46 9.67 -36.27
CA SER A 416 19.41 8.73 -36.70
C SER A 416 19.93 7.67 -37.68
N ALA A 417 20.98 7.98 -38.45
CA ALA A 417 21.66 7.06 -39.38
C ALA A 417 22.62 6.08 -38.67
N ALA A 418 23.27 6.53 -37.59
CA ALA A 418 24.32 5.78 -36.88
C ALA A 418 23.80 4.68 -35.93
N ALA A 419 22.52 4.33 -35.98
CA ALA A 419 21.92 3.36 -35.06
C ALA A 419 22.36 1.91 -35.34
N ASP A 420 22.82 1.56 -36.56
CA ASP A 420 22.98 0.14 -36.97
C ASP A 420 24.26 -0.31 -37.71
N GLU A 421 25.23 0.54 -38.08
CA GLU A 421 26.48 0.02 -38.69
C GLU A 421 27.76 0.80 -38.34
N PRO A 422 28.94 0.12 -38.27
CA PRO A 422 30.23 0.78 -38.25
C PRO A 422 30.47 1.51 -39.58
N ALA A 423 30.98 2.74 -39.49
CA ALA A 423 31.21 3.65 -40.60
C ALA A 423 31.82 2.95 -41.84
N LYS A 424 31.02 2.73 -42.88
CA LYS A 424 31.53 2.47 -44.24
C LYS A 424 32.34 3.69 -44.71
N GLU A 425 33.34 3.45 -45.55
CA GLU A 425 34.23 4.47 -46.12
C GLU A 425 33.42 5.70 -46.55
N ALA A 426 33.83 6.88 -46.05
CA ALA A 426 33.09 8.12 -46.20
C ALA A 426 32.88 8.44 -47.68
N GLU A 427 31.66 8.25 -48.16
CA GLU A 427 31.18 8.89 -49.38
C GLU A 427 31.36 10.42 -49.25
N PRO A 428 31.59 11.15 -50.37
CA PRO A 428 31.65 12.60 -50.35
C PRO A 428 30.40 13.19 -49.70
N TYR A 429 30.57 14.15 -48.78
CA TYR A 429 29.46 14.85 -48.13
C TYR A 429 28.61 15.58 -49.18
N ASP A 430 27.41 15.05 -49.46
CA ASP A 430 26.46 15.64 -50.40
C ASP A 430 25.61 16.71 -49.70
N ALA A 431 26.18 17.92 -49.59
CA ALA A 431 25.52 19.05 -48.96
C ALA A 431 24.17 19.41 -49.62
N GLN A 432 24.06 19.23 -50.94
CA GLN A 432 22.86 19.59 -51.70
C GLN A 432 21.71 18.61 -51.39
N ALA A 433 22.00 17.31 -51.31
CA ALA A 433 21.00 16.32 -50.92
C ALA A 433 20.53 16.51 -49.46
N ILE A 434 21.44 16.85 -48.54
CA ILE A 434 21.07 17.15 -47.15
C ILE A 434 20.16 18.38 -47.08
N GLU A 435 20.46 19.44 -47.83
CA GLU A 435 19.62 20.65 -47.91
C GLU A 435 18.20 20.33 -48.44
N GLN A 436 18.10 19.49 -49.48
CA GLN A 436 16.81 19.02 -49.99
C GLN A 436 16.02 18.21 -48.96
N ILE A 437 16.69 17.32 -48.20
CA ILE A 437 16.05 16.57 -47.11
C ILE A 437 15.53 17.55 -46.04
N VAL A 438 16.33 18.56 -45.67
CA VAL A 438 15.92 19.58 -44.68
C VAL A 438 14.67 20.31 -45.15
N GLU A 439 14.64 20.75 -46.41
CA GLU A 439 13.49 21.45 -47.00
C GLU A 439 12.24 20.57 -47.02
N GLN A 440 12.39 19.32 -47.46
CA GLN A 440 11.28 18.37 -47.58
C GLN A 440 10.73 17.89 -46.23
N CYS A 441 11.57 17.83 -45.20
CA CYS A 441 11.19 17.55 -43.81
C CYS A 441 10.87 18.81 -43.00
N ALA A 442 11.01 20.00 -43.60
CA ALA A 442 10.82 21.31 -42.98
C ALA A 442 11.58 21.50 -41.65
N GLY A 443 12.74 20.85 -41.50
CA GLY A 443 13.52 20.87 -40.25
C GLY A 443 12.82 20.27 -39.02
N LEU A 444 11.72 19.53 -39.20
CA LEU A 444 10.93 18.96 -38.10
C LEU A 444 11.61 17.69 -37.53
N PRO A 445 11.95 17.63 -36.23
CA PRO A 445 12.65 16.49 -35.64
C PRO A 445 12.01 15.13 -35.89
N LEU A 446 10.68 15.02 -35.84
CA LEU A 446 10.00 13.75 -36.08
C LEU A 446 10.18 13.29 -37.54
N ALA A 447 9.99 14.18 -38.50
CA ALA A 447 10.17 13.88 -39.93
C ALA A 447 11.62 13.50 -40.23
N LEU A 448 12.57 14.25 -39.67
CA LEU A 448 14.00 14.00 -39.81
C LEU A 448 14.45 12.69 -39.19
N ARG A 449 13.93 12.30 -38.02
CA ARG A 449 14.23 10.99 -37.41
C ARG A 449 13.73 9.83 -38.24
N VAL A 450 12.48 9.92 -38.70
CA VAL A 450 11.83 8.88 -39.52
C VAL A 450 12.53 8.76 -40.88
N ALA A 451 12.76 9.87 -41.58
CA ALA A 451 13.48 9.87 -42.85
C ALA A 451 14.95 9.45 -42.67
N GLY A 452 15.61 10.00 -41.66
CA GLY A 452 17.02 9.76 -41.34
C GLY A 452 17.34 8.33 -40.97
N SER A 453 16.39 7.57 -40.40
CA SER A 453 16.59 6.13 -40.11
C SER A 453 16.72 5.27 -41.38
N SER A 454 16.55 5.85 -42.58
CA SER A 454 16.80 5.17 -43.86
C SER A 454 18.20 5.43 -44.42
N LEU A 455 18.91 6.42 -43.88
CA LEU A 455 20.29 6.74 -44.23
C LEU A 455 21.19 5.61 -43.71
N GLY A 456 21.83 4.89 -44.62
CA GLY A 456 22.53 3.63 -44.34
C GLY A 456 22.21 2.59 -45.41
N ALA A 457 20.92 2.34 -45.64
CA ALA A 457 20.44 1.57 -46.79
C ALA A 457 20.33 2.44 -48.06
N ARG A 458 20.20 3.77 -47.88
CA ARG A 458 20.11 4.77 -48.96
C ARG A 458 21.21 5.82 -48.83
N THR A 459 21.63 6.35 -49.98
CA THR A 459 22.41 7.59 -50.06
C THR A 459 21.49 8.80 -49.80
N PRO A 460 22.03 9.92 -49.28
CA PRO A 460 21.24 11.14 -49.06
C PRO A 460 20.49 11.62 -50.31
N SER A 461 21.11 11.55 -51.48
CA SER A 461 20.50 11.93 -52.77
C SER A 461 19.31 11.06 -53.16
N ALA A 462 19.37 9.76 -52.88
CA ALA A 462 18.25 8.85 -53.14
C ALA A 462 17.08 9.13 -52.20
N LEU A 463 17.37 9.39 -50.93
CA LEU A 463 16.36 9.77 -49.94
C LEU A 463 15.63 11.06 -50.34
N ALA A 464 16.37 12.09 -50.74
CA ALA A 464 15.78 13.35 -51.21
C ALA A 464 14.85 13.15 -52.43
N ALA A 465 15.24 12.29 -53.38
CA ALA A 465 14.44 11.99 -54.55
C ALA A 465 13.15 11.21 -54.21
N GLU A 466 13.23 10.23 -53.32
CA GLU A 466 12.07 9.42 -52.92
C GLU A 466 11.08 10.22 -52.07
N LEU A 467 11.56 11.06 -51.15
CA LEU A 467 10.73 12.01 -50.39
C LEU A 467 9.97 12.96 -51.34
N ALA A 468 10.60 13.38 -52.45
CA ALA A 468 9.93 14.22 -53.45
C ALA A 468 8.72 13.54 -54.12
N SER A 469 8.67 12.21 -54.18
CA SER A 469 7.52 11.49 -54.76
C SER A 469 6.22 11.64 -53.95
N TYR A 470 6.33 12.06 -52.68
CA TYR A 470 5.21 12.31 -51.77
C TYR A 470 5.01 13.83 -51.54
N ALA A 471 5.24 14.65 -52.58
CA ALA A 471 5.20 16.11 -52.49
C ALA A 471 3.87 16.68 -52.01
N SER A 472 2.75 16.00 -52.29
CA SER A 472 1.39 16.44 -51.91
C SER A 472 1.05 16.27 -50.42
N ALA A 473 1.87 15.53 -49.68
CA ALA A 473 1.70 15.28 -48.25
C ALA A 473 2.45 16.31 -47.38
N THR A 474 2.04 16.45 -46.12
CA THR A 474 2.78 17.26 -45.13
C THR A 474 4.20 16.72 -44.92
N PRO A 475 5.17 17.53 -44.46
CA PRO A 475 6.57 17.07 -44.28
C PRO A 475 6.72 15.81 -43.42
N VAL A 476 5.92 15.69 -42.35
CA VAL A 476 5.90 14.49 -41.49
C VAL A 476 5.25 13.31 -42.21
N GLU A 477 4.09 13.51 -42.84
CA GLU A 477 3.38 12.45 -43.55
C GLU A 477 4.17 11.92 -44.75
N ARG A 478 4.95 12.77 -45.40
CA ARG A 478 5.91 12.43 -46.46
C ARG A 478 6.95 11.42 -45.95
N ALA A 479 7.61 11.73 -44.84
CA ALA A 479 8.58 10.82 -44.21
C ALA A 479 7.94 9.51 -43.75
N LEU A 480 6.74 9.57 -43.16
CA LEU A 480 5.99 8.39 -42.72
C LEU A 480 5.56 7.50 -43.90
N SER A 481 5.08 8.11 -44.99
CA SER A 481 4.65 7.37 -46.20
C SER A 481 5.80 6.60 -46.83
N LEU A 482 6.97 7.24 -46.92
CA LEU A 482 8.18 6.59 -47.39
C LEU A 482 8.58 5.41 -46.49
N ARG A 483 8.72 5.65 -45.18
CA ARG A 483 9.14 4.58 -44.25
C ARG A 483 8.12 3.46 -44.13
N TYR A 484 6.84 3.76 -44.26
CA TYR A 484 5.79 2.77 -44.36
C TYR A 484 5.94 1.89 -45.61
N ALA A 485 6.22 2.50 -46.76
CA ALA A 485 6.49 1.76 -48.00
C ALA A 485 7.78 0.91 -47.93
N ASP A 486 8.74 1.27 -47.09
CA ASP A 486 9.93 0.44 -46.86
C ASP A 486 9.66 -0.83 -46.07
N GLN A 487 8.58 -0.84 -45.27
CA GLN A 487 8.31 -1.97 -44.38
C GLN A 487 7.77 -3.19 -45.14
N PRO A 488 8.13 -4.42 -44.71
CA PRO A 488 7.44 -5.62 -45.18
C PRO A 488 5.97 -5.58 -44.77
N GLU A 489 5.11 -6.29 -45.51
CA GLU A 489 3.65 -6.25 -45.30
C GLU A 489 3.23 -6.61 -43.87
N GLN A 490 3.97 -7.50 -43.20
CA GLN A 490 3.69 -7.87 -41.80
C GLN A 490 3.94 -6.71 -40.82
N ALA A 491 5.02 -5.94 -41.01
CA ALA A 491 5.31 -4.74 -40.21
C ALA A 491 4.31 -3.61 -40.51
N ARG A 492 3.92 -3.42 -41.79
CA ARG A 492 2.85 -2.47 -42.17
C ARG A 492 1.54 -2.82 -41.49
N ARG A 493 1.15 -4.09 -41.54
CA ARG A 493 -0.05 -4.62 -40.87
C ARG A 493 0.00 -4.41 -39.37
N LEU A 494 1.15 -4.66 -38.74
CA LEU A 494 1.33 -4.35 -37.32
C LEU A 494 1.10 -2.86 -37.07
N LEU A 495 1.80 -1.98 -37.79
CA LEU A 495 1.67 -0.53 -37.63
C LEU A 495 0.21 -0.06 -37.74
N ARG A 496 -0.52 -0.52 -38.77
CA ARG A 496 -1.95 -0.23 -38.97
C ARG A 496 -2.77 -0.71 -37.76
N ARG A 497 -2.57 -1.94 -37.31
CA ARG A 497 -3.34 -2.54 -36.19
C ARG A 497 -2.98 -1.99 -34.81
N LEU A 498 -1.78 -1.45 -34.62
CA LEU A 498 -1.43 -0.73 -33.39
C LEU A 498 -2.32 0.52 -33.17
N ALA A 499 -2.94 1.07 -34.22
CA ALA A 499 -3.90 2.15 -34.09
C ALA A 499 -5.25 1.71 -33.48
N LEU A 500 -5.54 0.40 -33.40
CA LEU A 500 -6.80 -0.14 -32.84
C LEU A 500 -6.87 -0.04 -31.30
N VAL A 501 -5.76 0.23 -30.63
CA VAL A 501 -5.64 0.19 -29.16
C VAL A 501 -5.43 1.57 -28.53
N GLY A 502 -5.50 2.63 -29.35
CA GLY A 502 -5.26 4.00 -28.94
C GLY A 502 -3.78 4.29 -28.68
N ARG A 503 -3.50 5.24 -27.78
CA ARG A 503 -2.14 5.75 -27.50
C ARG A 503 -1.40 5.06 -26.35
N ALA A 504 -2.00 4.03 -25.74
CA ALA A 504 -1.36 3.31 -24.66
C ALA A 504 -0.11 2.56 -25.15
N SER A 505 0.95 2.56 -24.33
CA SER A 505 2.10 1.70 -24.62
C SER A 505 1.70 0.22 -24.55
N LEU A 506 2.29 -0.63 -25.37
CA LEU A 506 1.99 -2.06 -25.46
C LEU A 506 3.24 -2.91 -25.63
N GLY A 507 3.16 -4.18 -25.26
CA GLY A 507 4.24 -5.16 -25.40
C GLY A 507 4.02 -6.17 -26.52
N ALA A 508 4.96 -7.12 -26.62
CA ALA A 508 4.93 -8.18 -27.64
C ALA A 508 3.65 -9.03 -27.60
N ALA A 509 3.06 -9.29 -26.41
CA ALA A 509 1.84 -10.08 -26.28
C ALA A 509 0.62 -9.42 -26.97
N ALA A 510 0.45 -8.11 -26.81
CA ALA A 510 -0.59 -7.36 -27.51
C ALA A 510 -0.37 -7.36 -29.03
N ALA A 511 0.87 -7.11 -29.47
CA ALA A 511 1.22 -7.12 -30.89
C ALA A 511 1.02 -8.51 -31.53
N ALA A 512 1.36 -9.57 -30.80
CA ALA A 512 1.15 -10.97 -31.20
C ALA A 512 -0.35 -11.26 -31.41
N ALA A 513 -1.21 -10.83 -30.47
CA ALA A 513 -2.65 -11.03 -30.59
C ALA A 513 -3.27 -10.26 -31.77
N LEU A 514 -2.84 -9.01 -31.98
CA LEU A 514 -3.28 -8.18 -33.11
C LEU A 514 -2.90 -8.82 -34.46
N LEU A 515 -1.69 -9.34 -34.59
CA LEU A 515 -1.20 -9.99 -35.82
C LEU A 515 -1.68 -11.44 -35.99
N GLY A 516 -1.96 -12.15 -34.90
CA GLY A 516 -2.20 -13.59 -34.91
C GLY A 516 -0.91 -14.41 -35.09
N VAL A 517 0.18 -14.01 -34.42
CA VAL A 517 1.50 -14.65 -34.51
C VAL A 517 2.07 -14.97 -33.12
N GLU A 518 3.21 -15.65 -33.05
CA GLU A 518 3.90 -15.91 -31.78
C GLU A 518 4.58 -14.65 -31.20
N ASN A 519 4.72 -14.59 -29.87
CA ASN A 519 5.34 -13.46 -29.15
C ASN A 519 6.73 -13.08 -29.66
N ALA A 520 7.57 -14.06 -30.01
CA ALA A 520 8.92 -13.80 -30.50
C ALA A 520 8.93 -13.09 -31.86
N GLU A 521 7.98 -13.43 -32.74
CA GLU A 521 7.83 -12.75 -34.03
C GLU A 521 7.28 -11.34 -33.83
N ALA A 522 6.27 -11.16 -32.98
CA ALA A 522 5.74 -9.84 -32.67
C ALA A 522 6.79 -8.91 -32.04
N GLU A 523 7.65 -9.42 -31.17
CA GLU A 523 8.77 -8.67 -30.59
C GLU A 523 9.78 -8.22 -31.66
N ARG A 524 10.11 -9.10 -32.63
CA ARG A 524 10.94 -8.74 -33.78
C ARG A 524 10.31 -7.60 -34.60
N GLN A 525 9.01 -7.71 -34.90
CA GLN A 525 8.30 -6.69 -35.68
C GLN A 525 8.20 -5.35 -34.94
N LEU A 526 7.95 -5.35 -33.62
CA LEU A 526 7.98 -4.13 -32.81
C LEU A 526 9.38 -3.49 -32.80
N THR A 527 10.42 -4.30 -32.65
CA THR A 527 11.81 -3.81 -32.65
C THR A 527 12.17 -3.18 -34.00
N ALA A 528 11.85 -3.86 -35.10
CA ALA A 528 12.05 -3.32 -36.46
C ALA A 528 11.27 -2.00 -36.69
N LEU A 529 10.01 -1.92 -36.24
CA LEU A 529 9.24 -0.68 -36.31
C LEU A 529 9.85 0.44 -35.43
N ALA A 530 10.49 0.11 -34.32
CA ALA A 530 11.13 1.10 -33.44
C ALA A 530 12.44 1.61 -34.04
N GLU A 531 13.25 0.72 -34.63
CA GLU A 531 14.48 1.05 -35.36
C GLU A 531 14.19 1.97 -36.56
N THR A 532 13.04 1.80 -37.21
CA THR A 532 12.62 2.66 -38.33
C THR A 532 12.03 4.02 -37.89
N GLY A 533 11.99 4.29 -36.58
CA GLY A 533 11.45 5.53 -36.01
C GLY A 533 9.92 5.66 -36.10
N LEU A 534 9.21 4.61 -36.56
CA LEU A 534 7.75 4.61 -36.67
C LEU A 534 7.07 4.43 -35.31
N ILE A 535 7.71 3.73 -34.37
CA ILE A 535 7.24 3.64 -32.98
C ILE A 535 8.34 4.02 -31.99
N GLU A 536 7.93 4.47 -30.80
CA GLU A 536 8.85 4.85 -29.73
C GLU A 536 8.97 3.72 -28.72
N HIS A 537 10.20 3.46 -28.27
CA HIS A 537 10.45 2.66 -27.08
C HIS A 537 10.13 3.48 -25.83
N VAL A 538 9.31 2.92 -24.92
CA VAL A 538 8.89 3.64 -23.69
C VAL A 538 9.68 3.14 -22.48
N ARG A 539 9.60 1.83 -22.20
CA ARG A 539 10.26 1.17 -21.07
C ARG A 539 10.31 -0.33 -21.29
N GLY A 540 11.38 -0.99 -20.86
CA GLY A 540 11.49 -2.46 -20.92
C GLY A 540 11.27 -2.99 -22.33
N LYS A 541 10.18 -3.73 -22.57
CA LYS A 541 9.74 -4.20 -23.90
C LYS A 541 8.42 -3.57 -24.34
N ARG A 542 8.13 -2.34 -23.91
CA ARG A 542 6.92 -1.59 -24.27
C ARG A 542 7.21 -0.50 -25.29
N TYR A 543 6.30 -0.40 -26.26
CA TYR A 543 6.38 0.53 -27.38
C TYR A 543 5.10 1.36 -27.47
N ARG A 544 5.17 2.53 -28.09
CA ARG A 544 4.03 3.44 -28.27
C ARG A 544 4.10 4.14 -29.62
N LEU A 545 2.95 4.39 -30.21
CA LEU A 545 2.83 5.27 -31.38
C LEU A 545 2.91 6.74 -30.97
N HIS A 546 3.75 7.52 -31.65
CA HIS A 546 3.65 8.98 -31.56
C HIS A 546 2.32 9.45 -32.16
N THR A 547 1.71 10.51 -31.63
CA THR A 547 0.37 11.00 -32.04
C THR A 547 0.19 11.15 -33.55
N LEU A 548 1.19 11.73 -34.23
CA LEU A 548 1.17 11.88 -35.69
C LEU A 548 1.28 10.53 -36.44
N VAL A 549 2.01 9.56 -35.88
CA VAL A 549 2.10 8.21 -36.46
C VAL A 549 0.82 7.42 -36.23
N HIS A 550 0.20 7.57 -35.06
CA HIS A 550 -1.12 6.98 -34.77
C HIS A 550 -2.16 7.45 -35.79
N ARG A 551 -2.21 8.77 -36.08
CA ARG A 551 -3.10 9.34 -37.10
C ARG A 551 -2.83 8.76 -38.48
N PHE A 552 -1.56 8.71 -38.89
CA PHE A 552 -1.17 8.11 -40.16
C PHE A 552 -1.57 6.63 -40.25
N ALA A 553 -1.26 5.84 -39.22
CA ALA A 553 -1.57 4.42 -39.14
C ALA A 553 -3.08 4.15 -39.15
N SER A 554 -3.88 4.97 -38.45
CA SER A 554 -5.36 4.87 -38.46
C SER A 554 -5.96 5.16 -39.84
N ALA A 555 -5.44 6.18 -40.54
CA ALA A 555 -5.85 6.47 -41.91
C ALA A 555 -5.50 5.32 -42.87
N ARG A 556 -4.31 4.72 -42.73
CA ARG A 556 -3.90 3.53 -43.50
C ARG A 556 -4.74 2.30 -43.17
N LEU A 557 -5.02 2.06 -41.89
CA LEU A 557 -5.88 0.96 -41.43
C LEU A 557 -7.27 1.02 -42.07
N THR A 558 -7.87 2.21 -42.11
CA THR A 558 -9.20 2.39 -42.72
C THR A 558 -9.18 2.28 -44.25
N ALA A 559 -8.08 2.67 -44.88
CA ALA A 559 -7.93 2.60 -46.33
C ALA A 559 -7.56 1.20 -46.85
N GLU A 560 -6.83 0.41 -46.07
CA GLU A 560 -6.17 -0.83 -46.55
C GLU A 560 -6.70 -2.12 -45.93
N GLU A 561 -7.38 -2.10 -44.78
CA GLU A 561 -7.96 -3.32 -44.15
C GLU A 561 -9.49 -3.26 -44.09
N ALA A 562 -10.12 -4.40 -44.36
CA ALA A 562 -11.58 -4.51 -44.33
C ALA A 562 -12.12 -4.45 -42.89
N PRO A 563 -13.35 -3.93 -42.67
CA PRO A 563 -13.96 -3.85 -41.34
C PRO A 563 -13.88 -5.15 -40.53
N GLN A 564 -14.19 -6.29 -41.16
CA GLN A 564 -14.19 -7.60 -40.50
C GLN A 564 -12.80 -8.04 -40.01
N GLU A 565 -11.73 -7.68 -40.73
CA GLU A 565 -10.35 -8.03 -40.34
C GLU A 565 -9.89 -7.22 -39.12
N ARG A 566 -10.35 -5.96 -39.03
CA ARG A 566 -10.10 -5.06 -37.89
C ARG A 566 -10.79 -5.58 -36.63
N THR A 567 -12.08 -5.91 -36.72
CA THR A 567 -12.86 -6.50 -35.62
C THR A 567 -12.23 -7.81 -35.14
N ALA A 568 -11.86 -8.71 -36.07
CA ALA A 568 -11.22 -9.98 -35.71
C ALA A 568 -9.86 -9.81 -35.02
N ALA A 569 -9.10 -8.75 -35.35
CA ALA A 569 -7.84 -8.44 -34.68
C ALA A 569 -8.05 -7.91 -33.25
N GLN A 570 -9.02 -7.02 -33.04
CA GLN A 570 -9.40 -6.56 -31.71
C GLN A 570 -9.98 -7.69 -30.86
N GLU A 571 -10.82 -8.55 -31.43
CA GLU A 571 -11.42 -9.68 -30.72
C GLU A 571 -10.35 -10.66 -30.22
N ARG A 572 -9.35 -11.00 -31.03
CA ARG A 572 -8.21 -11.82 -30.59
C ARG A 572 -7.45 -11.18 -29.43
N LEU A 573 -7.22 -9.87 -29.49
CA LEU A 573 -6.55 -9.13 -28.43
C LEU A 573 -7.34 -9.17 -27.11
N ILE A 574 -8.62 -8.80 -27.16
CA ILE A 574 -9.48 -8.72 -25.97
C ILE A 574 -9.66 -10.13 -25.38
N ARG A 575 -9.84 -11.16 -26.22
CA ARG A 575 -9.93 -12.55 -25.76
C ARG A 575 -8.65 -13.03 -25.07
N GLY A 576 -7.48 -12.82 -25.67
CA GLY A 576 -6.21 -13.21 -25.06
C GLY A 576 -5.97 -12.50 -23.73
N TYR A 577 -6.33 -11.23 -23.61
CA TYR A 577 -6.24 -10.50 -22.35
C TYR A 577 -7.28 -10.94 -21.33
N ALA A 578 -8.49 -11.32 -21.75
CA ALA A 578 -9.51 -11.90 -20.87
C ALA A 578 -9.03 -13.21 -20.26
N GLU A 579 -8.42 -14.10 -21.05
CA GLU A 579 -7.84 -15.37 -20.58
C GLU A 579 -6.69 -15.18 -19.59
N LEU A 580 -5.82 -14.18 -19.83
CA LEU A 580 -4.76 -13.79 -18.91
C LEU A 580 -5.35 -13.23 -17.60
N ALA A 581 -6.32 -12.31 -17.69
CA ALA A 581 -6.96 -11.72 -16.52
C ALA A 581 -7.70 -12.76 -15.68
N ASP A 582 -8.37 -13.73 -16.32
CA ASP A 582 -9.01 -14.87 -15.64
C ASP A 582 -7.99 -15.76 -14.91
N SER A 583 -6.81 -15.95 -15.51
CA SER A 583 -5.70 -16.64 -14.85
C SER A 583 -5.20 -15.89 -13.62
N VAL A 584 -5.18 -14.56 -13.64
CA VAL A 584 -4.86 -13.75 -12.46
C VAL A 584 -5.95 -13.89 -11.38
N ILE A 585 -7.23 -13.82 -11.72
CA ILE A 585 -8.31 -13.99 -10.73
C ILE A 585 -8.23 -15.35 -10.05
N ARG A 586 -8.01 -16.43 -10.80
CA ARG A 586 -7.84 -17.77 -10.22
C ARG A 586 -6.67 -17.83 -9.24
N LEU A 587 -5.57 -17.14 -9.54
CA LEU A 587 -4.41 -17.01 -8.64
C LEU A 587 -4.74 -16.23 -7.37
N VAL A 588 -5.48 -15.12 -7.51
CA VAL A 588 -5.96 -14.30 -6.38
C VAL A 588 -6.89 -15.10 -5.47
N ASP A 589 -7.83 -15.85 -6.04
CA ASP A 589 -8.73 -16.73 -5.29
C ASP A 589 -8.01 -17.93 -4.65
N GLY A 590 -6.73 -18.14 -5.03
CA GLY A 590 -5.91 -19.26 -4.61
C GLY A 590 -6.32 -20.62 -5.20
N ARG A 591 -7.19 -20.62 -6.22
CA ARG A 591 -7.60 -21.80 -7.00
C ARG A 591 -6.43 -22.26 -7.88
N THR A 592 -5.47 -22.95 -7.27
CA THR A 592 -4.26 -23.41 -7.96
C THR A 592 -4.03 -24.90 -7.73
N SER A 593 -4.17 -25.68 -8.81
CA SER A 593 -3.65 -27.04 -8.85
C SER A 593 -2.12 -26.99 -8.85
N THR A 594 -1.50 -27.51 -7.80
CA THR A 594 -0.05 -27.60 -7.60
C THR A 594 0.67 -28.59 -8.52
N ARG A 595 -0.02 -29.19 -9.50
CA ARG A 595 0.52 -30.32 -10.30
C ARG A 595 1.30 -29.95 -11.54
N ALA A 596 1.41 -28.67 -11.87
CA ALA A 596 2.35 -28.20 -12.88
C ALA A 596 2.76 -26.76 -12.54
N ASP A 597 4.05 -26.50 -12.35
CA ASP A 597 4.63 -25.15 -12.23
C ASP A 597 4.50 -24.31 -13.54
N ARG A 598 3.41 -24.49 -14.29
CA ARG A 598 3.04 -23.78 -15.52
C ARG A 598 1.52 -23.60 -15.57
N PHE A 599 1.10 -22.34 -15.50
CA PHE A 599 -0.31 -21.93 -15.51
C PHE A 599 -0.84 -21.84 -16.95
N GLY A 600 -1.31 -22.97 -17.51
CA GLY A 600 -1.82 -23.00 -18.88
C GLY A 600 -0.78 -22.62 -19.95
N SER A 601 -1.24 -22.37 -21.18
CA SER A 601 -0.37 -22.06 -22.33
C SER A 601 0.33 -20.68 -22.24
N HIS A 602 -0.07 -19.81 -21.29
CA HIS A 602 0.39 -18.41 -21.18
C HIS A 602 0.75 -17.95 -19.74
N GLY A 603 1.16 -18.87 -18.86
CA GLY A 603 1.14 -18.68 -17.40
C GLY A 603 2.17 -17.76 -16.74
N PHE A 604 1.71 -16.99 -15.75
CA PHE A 604 2.53 -16.24 -14.77
C PHE A 604 3.27 -17.18 -13.82
N THR A 605 4.50 -16.91 -13.41
CA THR A 605 5.24 -17.82 -12.49
C THR A 605 4.84 -17.70 -11.01
N SER A 606 4.05 -16.70 -10.65
CA SER A 606 3.61 -16.43 -9.27
C SER A 606 2.42 -15.46 -9.26
N LEU A 607 1.72 -15.36 -8.12
CA LEU A 607 0.70 -14.33 -7.89
C LEU A 607 1.30 -12.91 -8.01
N ASP A 608 2.49 -12.67 -7.46
CA ASP A 608 3.19 -11.38 -7.59
C ASP A 608 3.42 -11.00 -9.06
N ALA A 609 3.87 -11.94 -9.88
CA ALA A 609 4.08 -11.69 -11.31
C ALA A 609 2.77 -11.38 -12.04
N ALA A 610 1.67 -12.04 -11.65
CA ALA A 610 0.33 -11.80 -12.18
C ALA A 610 -0.21 -10.40 -11.79
N LEU A 611 -0.09 -10.02 -10.51
CA LEU A 611 -0.52 -8.71 -10.02
C LEU A 611 0.33 -7.58 -10.62
N GLN A 612 1.66 -7.77 -10.73
CA GLN A 612 2.55 -6.82 -11.38
C GLN A 612 2.21 -6.64 -12.87
N TRP A 613 1.86 -7.74 -13.56
CA TRP A 613 1.39 -7.66 -14.94
C TRP A 613 0.10 -6.85 -15.07
N LEU A 614 -0.89 -7.04 -14.18
CA LEU A 614 -2.11 -6.22 -14.19
C LEU A 614 -1.80 -4.75 -13.89
N ASP A 615 -0.88 -4.45 -12.98
CA ASP A 615 -0.42 -3.09 -12.73
C ASP A 615 0.15 -2.45 -14.00
N ASP A 616 0.97 -3.19 -14.75
CA ASP A 616 1.62 -2.70 -15.98
C ASP A 616 0.69 -2.63 -17.20
N GLU A 617 -0.29 -3.53 -17.31
CA GLU A 617 -1.21 -3.60 -18.45
C GLU A 617 -2.53 -2.87 -18.24
N SER A 618 -2.90 -2.53 -17.00
CA SER A 618 -4.19 -1.90 -16.68
C SER A 618 -4.54 -0.71 -17.58
N SER A 619 -3.61 0.24 -17.79
CA SER A 619 -3.82 1.40 -18.67
C SER A 619 -3.97 1.01 -20.14
N PHE A 620 -3.29 -0.05 -20.58
CA PHE A 620 -3.45 -0.60 -21.93
C PHE A 620 -4.81 -1.27 -22.09
N ILE A 621 -5.22 -2.10 -21.14
CA ILE A 621 -6.53 -2.77 -21.14
C ILE A 621 -7.66 -1.74 -21.16
N THR A 622 -7.60 -0.71 -20.30
CA THR A 622 -8.59 0.37 -20.29
C THR A 622 -8.65 1.10 -21.64
N SER A 623 -7.49 1.38 -22.27
CA SER A 623 -7.44 2.01 -23.60
C SER A 623 -8.01 1.10 -24.69
N ALA A 624 -7.70 -0.19 -24.66
CA ALA A 624 -8.19 -1.19 -25.60
C ALA A 624 -9.73 -1.31 -25.52
N LEU A 625 -10.28 -1.35 -24.31
CA LEU A 625 -11.73 -1.40 -24.08
C LEU A 625 -12.42 -0.11 -24.54
N ALA A 626 -11.79 1.06 -24.38
CA ALA A 626 -12.34 2.34 -24.81
C ALA A 626 -12.46 2.48 -26.34
N HIS A 627 -11.63 1.75 -27.10
CA HIS A 627 -11.60 1.78 -28.57
C HIS A 627 -12.11 0.47 -29.20
N ALA A 628 -12.74 -0.41 -28.41
CA ALA A 628 -13.30 -1.65 -28.91
C ALA A 628 -14.45 -1.36 -29.88
N ASP A 629 -14.43 -1.99 -31.05
CA ASP A 629 -15.52 -1.92 -32.02
C ASP A 629 -16.81 -2.52 -31.40
N GLN A 630 -17.96 -1.98 -31.78
CA GLN A 630 -19.27 -2.45 -31.33
C GLN A 630 -19.53 -3.90 -31.76
N ASP A 631 -18.91 -4.33 -32.86
CA ASP A 631 -19.02 -5.67 -33.42
C ASP A 631 -18.14 -6.73 -32.72
N VAL A 632 -17.29 -6.34 -31.75
CA VAL A 632 -16.54 -7.30 -30.93
C VAL A 632 -17.50 -8.08 -30.01
N ASP A 633 -17.19 -9.36 -29.75
CA ASP A 633 -17.95 -10.18 -28.81
C ASP A 633 -18.05 -9.53 -27.41
N GLN A 634 -19.27 -9.12 -27.07
CA GLN A 634 -19.57 -8.39 -25.84
C GLN A 634 -19.42 -9.27 -24.59
N ALA A 635 -19.50 -10.59 -24.71
CA ALA A 635 -19.23 -11.49 -23.59
C ALA A 635 -17.75 -11.43 -23.19
N THR A 636 -16.84 -11.47 -24.18
CA THR A 636 -15.39 -11.35 -23.97
C THR A 636 -15.00 -9.99 -23.38
N VAL A 637 -15.59 -8.90 -23.89
CA VAL A 637 -15.42 -7.54 -23.33
C VAL A 637 -15.89 -7.51 -21.85
N SER A 638 -17.02 -8.15 -21.56
CA SER A 638 -17.58 -8.22 -20.20
C SER A 638 -16.70 -8.97 -19.23
N HIS A 639 -16.09 -10.05 -19.68
CA HIS A 639 -15.20 -10.87 -18.85
C HIS A 639 -13.93 -10.08 -18.50
N LEU A 640 -13.25 -9.50 -19.48
CA LEU A 640 -12.03 -8.71 -19.26
C LEU A 640 -12.28 -7.50 -18.35
N LEU A 641 -13.39 -6.79 -18.58
CA LEU A 641 -13.79 -5.66 -17.75
C LEU A 641 -14.12 -6.08 -16.32
N GLY A 642 -14.84 -7.19 -16.14
CA GLY A 642 -15.13 -7.76 -14.82
C GLY A 642 -13.85 -8.10 -14.06
N ALA A 643 -12.89 -8.75 -14.74
CA ALA A 643 -11.61 -9.09 -14.16
C ALA A 643 -10.79 -7.88 -13.72
N LEU A 644 -10.73 -6.84 -14.57
CA LEU A 644 -10.04 -5.60 -14.23
C LEU A 644 -10.72 -4.87 -13.04
N ALA A 645 -12.05 -4.91 -12.98
CA ALA A 645 -12.79 -4.29 -11.89
C ALA A 645 -12.67 -5.07 -10.56
N ASP A 646 -12.64 -6.41 -10.59
CA ASP A 646 -12.32 -7.25 -9.41
C ASP A 646 -10.91 -6.97 -8.91
N TYR A 647 -9.94 -6.85 -9.83
CA TYR A 647 -8.58 -6.44 -9.51
C TYR A 647 -8.52 -5.05 -8.85
N CYS A 648 -9.27 -4.07 -9.37
CA CYS A 648 -9.34 -2.74 -8.77
C CYS A 648 -9.91 -2.78 -7.34
N LEU A 649 -10.91 -3.64 -7.08
CA LEU A 649 -11.45 -3.84 -5.75
C LEU A 649 -10.44 -4.49 -4.80
N LEU A 650 -9.72 -5.52 -5.26
CA LEU A 650 -8.67 -6.19 -4.49
C LEU A 650 -7.55 -5.23 -4.10
N ARG A 651 -7.06 -4.42 -5.04
CA ARG A 651 -5.95 -3.48 -4.84
C ARG A 651 -6.37 -2.13 -4.23
N GLY A 652 -7.67 -1.91 -4.02
CA GLY A 652 -8.22 -0.63 -3.60
C GLY A 652 -7.95 0.52 -4.58
N ASP A 653 -7.83 0.23 -5.88
CA ASP A 653 -7.75 1.24 -6.95
C ASP A 653 -9.15 1.68 -7.40
N LEU A 654 -9.86 2.30 -6.46
CA LEU A 654 -11.25 2.71 -6.64
C LEU A 654 -11.40 3.86 -7.67
N TYR A 655 -10.31 4.59 -7.93
CA TYR A 655 -10.27 5.60 -8.99
C TYR A 655 -10.41 4.95 -10.37
N ARG A 656 -9.58 3.93 -10.65
CA ARG A 656 -9.64 3.21 -11.92
C ARG A 656 -10.98 2.50 -12.10
N LEU A 657 -11.54 1.94 -11.04
CA LEU A 657 -12.91 1.40 -11.07
C LEU A 657 -13.93 2.48 -11.49
N GLY A 658 -13.75 3.72 -11.01
CA GLY A 658 -14.53 4.88 -11.46
C GLY A 658 -14.34 5.21 -12.95
N GLU A 659 -13.12 5.18 -13.47
CA GLU A 659 -12.86 5.37 -14.92
C GLU A 659 -13.58 4.31 -15.77
N LEU A 660 -13.52 3.04 -15.34
CA LEU A 660 -14.22 1.93 -16.01
C LEU A 660 -15.75 2.12 -15.99
N ASN A 661 -16.30 2.67 -14.91
CA ASN A 661 -17.72 2.98 -14.80
C ASN A 661 -18.16 4.11 -15.74
N GLU A 662 -17.30 5.11 -15.97
CA GLU A 662 -17.59 6.17 -16.95
C GLU A 662 -17.45 5.66 -18.39
N LEU A 663 -16.42 4.86 -18.68
CA LEU A 663 -16.22 4.24 -19.99
C LEU A 663 -17.41 3.39 -20.39
N THR A 664 -17.88 2.50 -19.51
CA THR A 664 -19.07 1.68 -19.79
C THR A 664 -20.34 2.48 -19.98
N ARG A 665 -20.49 3.62 -19.27
CA ARG A 665 -21.65 4.50 -19.44
C ARG A 665 -21.65 5.19 -20.80
N ALA A 666 -20.48 5.61 -21.27
CA ALA A 666 -20.32 6.24 -22.58
C ALA A 666 -20.62 5.26 -23.74
N VAL A 667 -20.26 3.99 -23.59
CA VAL A 667 -20.47 2.95 -24.61
C VAL A 667 -21.93 2.43 -24.65
N GLY A 668 -22.74 2.70 -23.61
CA GLY A 668 -24.18 2.46 -23.63
C GLY A 668 -24.61 0.98 -23.60
N GLN A 669 -23.71 0.06 -23.26
CA GLN A 669 -23.97 -1.39 -23.27
C GLN A 669 -24.48 -1.89 -21.91
N GLY A 670 -25.76 -2.26 -21.86
CA GLY A 670 -26.50 -2.50 -20.61
C GLY A 670 -25.92 -3.56 -19.67
N LEU A 671 -25.40 -4.69 -20.18
CA LEU A 671 -24.83 -5.75 -19.32
C LEU A 671 -23.46 -5.38 -18.73
N LEU A 672 -22.60 -4.72 -19.51
CA LEU A 672 -21.30 -4.20 -19.05
C LEU A 672 -21.48 -3.16 -17.96
N MET A 673 -22.39 -2.21 -18.20
CA MET A 673 -22.74 -1.17 -17.23
C MET A 673 -23.17 -1.79 -15.90
N ARG A 674 -24.05 -2.81 -15.92
CA ARG A 674 -24.52 -3.51 -14.70
C ARG A 674 -23.39 -4.16 -13.92
N SER A 675 -22.49 -4.85 -14.62
CA SER A 675 -21.34 -5.57 -14.03
C SER A 675 -20.37 -4.62 -13.33
N VAL A 676 -20.12 -3.44 -13.91
CA VAL A 676 -19.28 -2.40 -13.29
C VAL A 676 -20.03 -1.68 -12.17
N GLN A 677 -21.32 -1.37 -12.35
CA GLN A 677 -22.15 -0.74 -11.31
C GLN A 677 -22.27 -1.62 -10.05
N TRP A 678 -22.35 -2.94 -10.21
CA TRP A 678 -22.31 -3.88 -9.09
C TRP A 678 -21.03 -3.69 -8.25
N ARG A 679 -19.87 -3.61 -8.91
CA ARG A 679 -18.56 -3.44 -8.26
C ARG A 679 -18.36 -2.03 -7.69
N THR A 680 -18.91 -0.99 -8.32
CA THR A 680 -18.91 0.35 -7.71
C THR A 680 -19.79 0.40 -6.46
N GLY A 681 -20.88 -0.36 -6.41
CA GLY A 681 -21.67 -0.58 -5.19
C GLY A 681 -20.85 -1.23 -4.07
N ILE A 682 -20.05 -2.26 -4.39
CA ILE A 682 -19.11 -2.88 -3.44
C ILE A 682 -18.07 -1.86 -2.97
N ALA A 683 -17.46 -1.09 -3.87
CA ALA A 683 -16.50 -0.05 -3.52
C ALA A 683 -17.10 1.01 -2.58
N ALA A 684 -18.32 1.49 -2.87
CA ALA A 684 -19.03 2.43 -2.01
C ALA A 684 -19.23 1.86 -0.59
N ARG A 685 -19.53 0.57 -0.48
CA ARG A 685 -19.63 -0.12 0.82
C ARG A 685 -18.30 -0.14 1.56
N GLN A 686 -17.19 -0.41 0.86
CA GLN A 686 -15.85 -0.44 1.46
C GLN A 686 -15.44 0.91 2.05
N LEU A 687 -15.88 2.01 1.42
CA LEU A 687 -15.63 3.39 1.87
C LEU A 687 -16.56 3.86 2.99
N GLY A 688 -17.51 3.02 3.41
CA GLY A 688 -18.52 3.38 4.40
C GLY A 688 -19.67 4.23 3.84
N GLU A 689 -19.79 4.39 2.52
CA GLU A 689 -20.93 5.04 1.86
C GLU A 689 -22.12 4.08 1.72
N LEU A 690 -22.58 3.51 2.84
CA LEU A 690 -23.53 2.39 2.86
C LEU A 690 -24.86 2.70 2.17
N ASP A 691 -25.35 3.94 2.28
CA ASP A 691 -26.57 4.37 1.59
C ASP A 691 -26.43 4.35 0.07
N LYS A 692 -25.30 4.85 -0.44
CA LYS A 692 -25.00 4.83 -1.87
C LYS A 692 -24.85 3.40 -2.34
N ALA A 693 -24.09 2.59 -1.61
CA ALA A 693 -23.94 1.17 -1.90
C ALA A 693 -25.30 0.46 -1.98
N ARG A 694 -26.21 0.70 -1.02
CA ARG A 694 -27.57 0.15 -1.05
C ARG A 694 -28.31 0.59 -2.31
N THR A 695 -28.39 1.90 -2.59
CA THR A 695 -29.11 2.41 -3.78
C THR A 695 -28.55 1.84 -5.07
N THR A 696 -27.22 1.83 -5.24
CA THR A 696 -26.56 1.29 -6.43
C THR A 696 -26.83 -0.21 -6.56
N LEU A 697 -26.66 -0.99 -5.50
CA LEU A 697 -26.85 -2.44 -5.55
C LEU A 697 -28.32 -2.83 -5.75
N SER A 698 -29.27 -2.10 -5.16
CA SER A 698 -30.71 -2.28 -5.45
C SER A 698 -31.01 -2.05 -6.93
N SER A 699 -30.51 -0.96 -7.51
CA SER A 699 -30.68 -0.70 -8.95
C SER A 699 -30.04 -1.80 -9.81
N VAL A 700 -28.87 -2.31 -9.43
CA VAL A 700 -28.21 -3.42 -10.13
C VAL A 700 -29.04 -4.71 -10.07
N VAL A 701 -29.67 -5.01 -8.93
CA VAL A 701 -30.58 -6.15 -8.78
C VAL A 701 -31.74 -6.03 -9.77
N ASP A 702 -32.42 -4.87 -9.80
CA ASP A 702 -33.53 -4.61 -10.71
C ASP A 702 -33.10 -4.77 -12.17
N LEU A 703 -31.95 -4.19 -12.53
CA LEU A 703 -31.39 -4.28 -13.88
C LEU A 703 -31.03 -5.71 -14.30
N TYR A 704 -30.59 -6.59 -13.37
CA TYR A 704 -30.34 -7.99 -13.69
C TYR A 704 -31.62 -8.82 -13.80
N PHE A 705 -32.67 -8.48 -13.05
CA PHE A 705 -33.99 -9.09 -13.21
C PHE A 705 -34.64 -8.71 -14.54
N GLU A 706 -34.62 -7.43 -14.91
CA GLU A 706 -35.09 -6.96 -16.22
C GLU A 706 -34.35 -7.64 -17.37
N ALA A 707 -33.08 -7.96 -17.18
CA ALA A 707 -32.24 -8.67 -18.13
C ALA A 707 -32.45 -10.19 -18.16
N GLN A 708 -33.29 -10.73 -17.27
CA GLN A 708 -33.48 -12.18 -17.10
C GLN A 708 -32.16 -12.93 -16.85
N HIS A 709 -31.25 -12.34 -16.08
CA HIS A 709 -29.92 -12.91 -15.80
C HIS A 709 -29.79 -13.34 -14.32
N PRO A 710 -30.31 -14.54 -13.94
CA PRO A 710 -30.50 -14.94 -12.55
C PRO A 710 -29.19 -15.04 -11.74
N ALA A 711 -28.10 -15.54 -12.34
CA ALA A 711 -26.80 -15.61 -11.66
C ALA A 711 -26.21 -14.22 -11.35
N GLY A 712 -26.57 -13.20 -12.13
CA GLY A 712 -26.18 -11.81 -11.89
C GLY A 712 -27.00 -11.20 -10.76
N ALA A 713 -28.31 -11.41 -10.80
CA ALA A 713 -29.23 -10.99 -9.75
C ALA A 713 -28.89 -11.62 -8.39
N ALA A 714 -28.56 -12.92 -8.33
CA ALA A 714 -28.17 -13.60 -7.09
C ALA A 714 -26.90 -13.00 -6.46
N ARG A 715 -25.87 -12.69 -7.26
CA ARG A 715 -24.64 -12.02 -6.79
C ARG A 715 -24.93 -10.60 -6.28
N ALA A 716 -25.72 -9.83 -7.02
CA ALA A 716 -26.11 -8.48 -6.61
C ALA A 716 -26.97 -8.49 -5.33
N LEU A 717 -27.89 -9.45 -5.20
CA LEU A 717 -28.70 -9.66 -3.98
C LEU A 717 -27.84 -10.03 -2.79
N ARG A 718 -26.81 -10.87 -2.97
CA ARG A 718 -25.84 -11.20 -1.92
C ARG A 718 -25.11 -9.95 -1.44
N ASP A 719 -24.54 -9.16 -2.34
CA ASP A 719 -23.82 -7.94 -1.97
C ASP A 719 -24.72 -6.86 -1.38
N LEU A 720 -25.98 -6.77 -1.84
CA LEU A 720 -27.01 -5.94 -1.22
C LEU A 720 -27.30 -6.42 0.20
N GLY A 721 -27.45 -7.74 0.41
CA GLY A 721 -27.63 -8.35 1.72
C GLY A 721 -26.49 -8.05 2.68
N ILE A 722 -25.23 -8.14 2.23
CA ILE A 722 -24.05 -7.74 3.01
C ILE A 722 -24.12 -6.24 3.34
N THR A 723 -24.50 -5.39 2.40
CA THR A 723 -24.64 -3.94 2.64
C THR A 723 -25.72 -3.64 3.67
N LEU A 724 -26.86 -4.31 3.59
CA LEU A 724 -27.96 -4.18 4.55
C LEU A 724 -27.55 -4.67 5.94
N GLN A 725 -26.81 -5.79 6.04
CA GLN A 725 -26.22 -6.26 7.29
C GLN A 725 -25.33 -5.19 7.89
N GLN A 726 -24.50 -4.56 7.05
CA GLN A 726 -23.58 -3.52 7.43
C GLN A 726 -24.28 -2.22 7.89
N GLN A 727 -25.48 -1.94 7.40
CA GLN A 727 -26.34 -0.83 7.88
C GLN A 727 -27.10 -1.19 9.16
N GLY A 728 -27.15 -2.47 9.55
CA GLY A 728 -28.00 -2.97 10.64
C GLY A 728 -29.42 -3.34 10.21
N ASN A 729 -29.74 -3.35 8.91
CA ASN A 729 -31.04 -3.79 8.38
C ASN A 729 -31.11 -5.34 8.30
N LEU A 730 -30.95 -6.01 9.45
CA LEU A 730 -30.68 -7.46 9.51
C LEU A 730 -31.83 -8.32 8.94
N THR A 731 -33.09 -7.94 9.19
CA THR A 731 -34.26 -8.68 8.68
C THR A 731 -34.31 -8.66 7.15
N GLU A 732 -34.10 -7.48 6.55
CA GLU A 732 -34.09 -7.31 5.10
C GLU A 732 -32.85 -8.00 4.49
N ALA A 733 -31.69 -7.86 5.12
CA ALA A 733 -30.46 -8.55 4.73
C ALA A 733 -30.68 -10.07 4.64
N ALA A 734 -31.27 -10.67 5.68
CA ALA A 734 -31.55 -12.10 5.71
C ALA A 734 -32.56 -12.53 4.64
N ALA A 735 -33.53 -11.67 4.29
CA ALA A 735 -34.48 -11.96 3.22
C ALA A 735 -33.78 -11.96 1.84
N LYS A 736 -32.95 -10.94 1.55
CA LYS A 736 -32.21 -10.83 0.29
C LYS A 736 -31.17 -11.94 0.09
N LEU A 737 -30.52 -12.37 1.17
CA LEU A 737 -29.57 -13.49 1.13
C LEU A 737 -30.28 -14.84 0.90
N ARG A 738 -31.45 -15.07 1.50
CA ARG A 738 -32.27 -16.26 1.22
C ARG A 738 -32.82 -16.27 -0.21
N GLU A 739 -33.20 -15.10 -0.73
CA GLU A 739 -33.61 -14.92 -2.13
C GLU A 739 -32.45 -15.30 -3.07
N ALA A 740 -31.23 -14.84 -2.80
CA ALA A 740 -30.04 -15.24 -3.55
C ALA A 740 -29.76 -16.75 -3.48
N LEU A 741 -29.85 -17.37 -2.30
CA LEU A 741 -29.66 -18.82 -2.13
C LEU A 741 -30.67 -19.64 -2.94
N ALA A 742 -31.94 -19.23 -2.96
CA ALA A 742 -32.97 -19.92 -3.74
C ALA A 742 -32.66 -19.90 -5.26
N MET A 743 -31.97 -18.87 -5.74
CA MET A 743 -31.53 -18.78 -7.13
C MET A 743 -30.27 -19.60 -7.43
N GLN A 744 -29.55 -20.06 -6.40
CA GLN A 744 -28.27 -20.78 -6.49
C GLN A 744 -28.46 -22.30 -6.26
N SER A 745 -29.42 -22.90 -6.98
CA SER A 745 -29.88 -24.29 -6.72
C SER A 745 -29.13 -25.39 -7.48
N GLY A 746 -28.06 -25.08 -8.23
CA GLY A 746 -27.35 -26.04 -9.09
C GLY A 746 -25.85 -26.16 -8.75
N PRO A 747 -25.20 -27.31 -9.04
CA PRO A 747 -23.79 -27.55 -8.69
C PRO A 747 -22.82 -26.51 -9.25
N ASP A 748 -23.10 -25.99 -10.45
CA ASP A 748 -22.27 -24.96 -11.09
C ASP A 748 -22.25 -23.63 -10.33
N LEU A 749 -23.19 -23.43 -9.39
CA LEU A 749 -23.33 -22.23 -8.55
C LEU A 749 -22.89 -22.47 -7.11
N ASP A 750 -22.32 -23.63 -6.78
CA ASP A 750 -21.90 -23.99 -5.42
C ASP A 750 -20.88 -23.00 -4.83
N GLY A 751 -19.95 -22.52 -5.66
CA GLY A 751 -19.01 -21.47 -5.25
C GLY A 751 -19.72 -20.17 -4.87
N ASP A 752 -20.71 -19.74 -5.66
CA ASP A 752 -21.50 -18.54 -5.39
C ASP A 752 -22.42 -18.71 -4.18
N ARG A 753 -22.97 -19.92 -3.98
CA ARG A 753 -23.77 -20.33 -2.83
C ARG A 753 -22.96 -20.27 -1.55
N ALA A 754 -21.72 -20.74 -1.55
CA ALA A 754 -20.82 -20.67 -0.40
C ALA A 754 -20.59 -19.22 0.10
N TRP A 755 -20.37 -18.28 -0.84
CA TRP A 755 -20.29 -16.84 -0.51
C TRP A 755 -21.59 -16.31 0.10
N THR A 756 -22.76 -16.74 -0.40
CA THR A 756 -24.06 -16.32 0.16
C THR A 756 -24.31 -16.93 1.55
N LEU A 757 -23.96 -18.20 1.76
CA LEU A 757 -24.10 -18.91 3.04
C LEU A 757 -23.30 -18.22 4.14
N HIS A 758 -22.04 -17.84 3.88
CA HIS A 758 -21.26 -17.13 4.89
C HIS A 758 -21.86 -15.77 5.25
N ALA A 759 -22.48 -15.09 4.27
CA ALA A 759 -23.02 -13.75 4.46
C ALA A 759 -24.30 -13.82 5.29
N LEU A 760 -25.13 -14.85 5.04
CA LEU A 760 -26.29 -15.15 5.85
C LEU A 760 -25.89 -15.56 7.27
N ALA A 761 -24.84 -16.37 7.43
CA ALA A 761 -24.33 -16.74 8.74
C ALA A 761 -23.89 -15.53 9.58
N ALA A 762 -23.29 -14.50 8.95
CA ALA A 762 -22.96 -13.25 9.65
C ALA A 762 -24.21 -12.51 10.16
N VAL A 763 -25.27 -12.47 9.35
CA VAL A 763 -26.57 -11.89 9.75
C VAL A 763 -27.19 -12.70 10.89
N GLU A 764 -27.22 -14.02 10.79
CA GLU A 764 -27.81 -14.89 11.80
C GLU A 764 -27.01 -14.88 13.11
N ARG A 765 -25.68 -14.75 13.05
CA ARG A 765 -24.83 -14.47 14.23
C ARG A 765 -25.25 -13.17 14.93
N ASP A 766 -25.45 -12.08 14.18
CA ASP A 766 -25.82 -10.78 14.75
C ASP A 766 -27.24 -10.81 15.36
N ARG A 767 -28.13 -11.63 14.79
CA ARG A 767 -29.48 -11.94 15.31
C ARG A 767 -29.50 -12.98 16.44
N ALA A 768 -28.34 -13.42 16.93
CA ALA A 768 -28.17 -14.42 17.98
C ALA A 768 -28.64 -15.85 17.64
N ARG A 769 -28.65 -16.22 16.36
CA ARG A 769 -28.93 -17.58 15.86
C ARG A 769 -27.63 -18.33 15.56
N LEU A 770 -26.85 -18.55 16.62
CA LEU A 770 -25.48 -19.07 16.51
C LEU A 770 -25.40 -20.51 15.96
N ALA A 771 -26.37 -21.36 16.26
CA ALA A 771 -26.42 -22.74 15.75
C ALA A 771 -26.57 -22.77 14.22
N GLU A 772 -27.55 -22.03 13.69
CA GLU A 772 -27.80 -21.89 12.25
C GLU A 772 -26.57 -21.29 11.55
N ALA A 773 -25.96 -20.25 12.14
CA ALA A 773 -24.74 -19.65 11.59
C ALA A 773 -23.58 -20.65 11.50
N LEU A 774 -23.39 -21.52 12.51
CA LEU A 774 -22.35 -22.56 12.45
C LEU A 774 -22.63 -23.58 11.35
N THR A 775 -23.86 -24.07 11.22
CA THR A 775 -24.21 -25.02 10.14
C THR A 775 -23.92 -24.43 8.76
N MET A 776 -24.36 -23.20 8.52
CA MET A 776 -24.12 -22.50 7.24
C MET A 776 -22.63 -22.28 6.96
N LEU A 777 -21.82 -22.00 7.99
CA LEU A 777 -20.39 -21.76 7.81
C LEU A 777 -19.58 -23.04 7.54
N HIS A 778 -19.95 -24.17 8.14
CA HIS A 778 -19.34 -25.46 7.79
C HIS A 778 -19.70 -25.87 6.37
N GLU A 779 -20.99 -25.74 5.99
CA GLU A 779 -21.42 -25.98 4.60
C GLU A 779 -20.69 -25.06 3.61
N ALA A 780 -20.57 -23.76 3.93
CA ALA A 780 -19.81 -22.82 3.09
C ALA A 780 -18.32 -23.22 2.97
N LEU A 781 -17.71 -23.71 4.06
CA LEU A 781 -16.32 -24.15 4.06
C LEU A 781 -16.14 -25.40 3.18
N GLU A 782 -17.00 -26.40 3.31
CA GLU A 782 -16.99 -27.60 2.46
C GLU A 782 -17.10 -27.26 0.97
N LEU A 783 -18.00 -26.34 0.62
CA LEU A 783 -18.15 -25.87 -0.76
C LEU A 783 -16.92 -25.07 -1.24
N HIS A 784 -16.30 -24.26 -0.39
CA HIS A 784 -15.06 -23.55 -0.72
C HIS A 784 -13.84 -24.50 -0.82
N GLU A 785 -13.81 -25.59 -0.06
CA GLU A 785 -12.80 -26.65 -0.19
C GLU A 785 -12.99 -27.44 -1.49
N ALA A 786 -14.22 -27.85 -1.79
CA ALA A 786 -14.55 -28.55 -3.03
C ALA A 786 -14.26 -27.72 -4.30
N SER A 787 -14.40 -26.39 -4.21
CA SER A 787 -14.07 -25.45 -5.28
C SER A 787 -12.62 -24.93 -5.24
N GLU A 788 -11.79 -25.43 -4.32
CA GLU A 788 -10.39 -25.03 -4.09
C GLU A 788 -10.21 -23.50 -3.88
N SER A 789 -11.25 -22.82 -3.39
CA SER A 789 -11.28 -21.38 -3.15
C SER A 789 -10.63 -21.03 -1.81
N VAL A 790 -9.30 -20.84 -1.80
CA VAL A 790 -8.53 -20.43 -0.61
C VAL A 790 -9.04 -19.11 -0.04
N HIS A 791 -9.39 -18.16 -0.91
CA HIS A 791 -9.95 -16.87 -0.49
C HIS A 791 -11.31 -17.05 0.21
N GLY A 792 -12.16 -17.94 -0.31
CA GLY A 792 -13.44 -18.27 0.33
C GLY A 792 -13.27 -18.97 1.69
N GLN A 793 -12.33 -19.92 1.78
CA GLN A 793 -11.98 -20.60 3.04
C GLN A 793 -11.52 -19.59 4.10
N ALA A 794 -10.69 -18.59 3.73
CA ALA A 794 -10.23 -17.55 4.64
C ALA A 794 -11.39 -16.78 5.29
N TRP A 795 -12.35 -16.34 4.48
CA TRP A 795 -13.54 -15.63 4.97
C TRP A 795 -14.48 -16.53 5.79
N ALA A 796 -14.65 -17.80 5.42
CA ALA A 796 -15.43 -18.75 6.22
C ALA A 796 -14.82 -18.97 7.62
N HIS A 797 -13.51 -19.21 7.69
CA HIS A 797 -12.78 -19.30 8.96
C HIS A 797 -12.85 -18.01 9.79
N PHE A 798 -12.77 -16.84 9.16
CA PHE A 798 -12.93 -15.55 9.83
C PHE A 798 -14.31 -15.41 10.49
N GLN A 799 -15.38 -15.85 9.82
CA GLN A 799 -16.72 -15.83 10.37
C GLN A 799 -16.91 -16.88 11.48
N LEU A 800 -16.37 -18.10 11.31
CA LEU A 800 -16.35 -19.14 12.34
C LEU A 800 -15.71 -18.63 13.63
N GLY A 801 -14.54 -18.00 13.52
CA GLY A 801 -13.83 -17.40 14.64
C GLY A 801 -14.69 -16.39 15.41
N GLN A 802 -15.42 -15.52 14.71
CA GLN A 802 -16.32 -14.56 15.35
C GLN A 802 -17.51 -15.23 16.06
N VAL A 803 -18.04 -16.33 15.52
CA VAL A 803 -19.10 -17.10 16.18
C VAL A 803 -18.56 -17.79 17.43
N TYR A 804 -17.38 -18.41 17.37
CA TYR A 804 -16.71 -19.00 18.55
C TYR A 804 -16.45 -17.96 19.64
N LEU A 805 -16.03 -16.73 19.28
CA LEU A 805 -15.92 -15.63 20.25
C LEU A 805 -17.24 -15.28 20.93
N ARG A 806 -18.37 -15.30 20.21
CA ARG A 806 -19.70 -15.06 20.81
C ARG A 806 -20.13 -16.20 21.74
N ARG A 807 -19.55 -17.40 21.58
CA ARG A 807 -19.77 -18.55 22.47
C ARG A 807 -18.76 -18.61 23.63
N GLY A 808 -17.75 -17.74 23.66
CA GLY A 808 -16.67 -17.78 24.64
C GLY A 808 -15.65 -18.90 24.40
N GLU A 809 -15.69 -19.56 23.24
CA GLU A 809 -14.80 -20.64 22.82
C GLU A 809 -13.50 -20.06 22.26
N VAL A 810 -12.72 -19.40 23.13
CA VAL A 810 -11.52 -18.65 22.74
C VAL A 810 -10.49 -19.52 22.00
N PRO A 811 -10.15 -20.75 22.43
CA PRO A 811 -9.18 -21.58 21.71
C PRO A 811 -9.60 -21.88 20.27
N GLN A 812 -10.86 -22.30 20.05
CA GLN A 812 -11.38 -22.54 18.70
C GLN A 812 -11.46 -21.25 17.87
N ALA A 813 -11.75 -20.12 18.51
CA ALA A 813 -11.73 -18.82 17.85
C ALA A 813 -10.33 -18.44 17.37
N GLU A 814 -9.30 -18.61 18.21
CA GLU A 814 -7.90 -18.32 17.83
C GLU A 814 -7.41 -19.25 16.73
N GLU A 815 -7.77 -20.53 16.77
CA GLU A 815 -7.45 -21.49 15.71
C GLU A 815 -8.08 -21.07 14.36
N ALA A 816 -9.39 -20.81 14.34
CA ALA A 816 -10.09 -20.40 13.13
C ALA A 816 -9.58 -19.05 12.59
N LEU A 817 -9.36 -18.06 13.46
CA LEU A 817 -8.82 -16.76 13.04
C LEU A 817 -7.34 -16.84 12.60
N GLY A 818 -6.56 -17.75 13.18
CA GLY A 818 -5.19 -18.04 12.77
C GLY A 818 -5.13 -18.73 11.39
N ALA A 819 -6.06 -19.64 11.12
CA ALA A 819 -6.25 -20.23 9.79
C ALA A 819 -6.62 -19.15 8.78
N ALA A 820 -7.60 -18.29 9.10
CA ALA A 820 -7.99 -17.16 8.25
C ALA A 820 -6.78 -16.24 7.94
N MET A 821 -6.01 -15.84 8.94
CA MET A 821 -4.80 -15.02 8.76
C MET A 821 -3.79 -15.67 7.81
N THR A 822 -3.55 -16.98 7.96
CA THR A 822 -2.63 -17.72 7.09
C THR A 822 -3.12 -17.77 5.65
N LEU A 823 -4.42 -17.98 5.44
CA LEU A 823 -5.03 -18.06 4.10
C LEU A 823 -5.12 -16.68 3.42
N TYR A 824 -5.36 -15.61 4.18
CA TYR A 824 -5.26 -14.23 3.66
C TYR A 824 -3.83 -13.91 3.20
N GLY A 825 -2.81 -14.31 3.96
CA GLY A 825 -1.42 -14.15 3.55
C GLY A 825 -1.06 -14.92 2.27
N ARG A 826 -1.64 -16.12 2.08
CA ARG A 826 -1.46 -16.89 0.83
C ARG A 826 -2.11 -16.24 -0.39
N THR A 827 -3.20 -15.49 -0.20
CA THR A 827 -3.94 -14.78 -1.26
C THR A 827 -3.55 -13.31 -1.39
N GLN A 828 -2.61 -12.84 -0.56
CA GLN A 828 -2.20 -11.44 -0.44
C GLN A 828 -3.36 -10.46 -0.16
N ASP A 829 -4.38 -10.90 0.57
CA ASP A 829 -5.49 -10.06 1.02
C ASP A 829 -5.12 -9.32 2.31
N GLU A 830 -4.34 -8.24 2.18
CA GLU A 830 -3.91 -7.40 3.31
C GLU A 830 -5.11 -6.80 4.09
N ARG A 831 -6.27 -6.62 3.43
CA ARG A 831 -7.50 -6.15 4.09
C ARG A 831 -8.09 -7.24 4.99
N GLY A 832 -8.19 -8.47 4.48
CA GLY A 832 -8.60 -9.64 5.25
C GLY A 832 -7.70 -9.87 6.46
N GLU A 833 -6.38 -9.71 6.30
CA GLU A 833 -5.41 -9.77 7.41
C GLU A 833 -5.71 -8.73 8.50
N ALA A 834 -6.03 -7.49 8.13
CA ALA A 834 -6.39 -6.44 9.09
C ALA A 834 -7.66 -6.78 9.88
N TRP A 835 -8.68 -7.39 9.24
CA TRP A 835 -9.88 -7.87 9.93
C TRP A 835 -9.59 -9.03 10.87
N ALA A 836 -8.86 -10.05 10.41
CA ALA A 836 -8.46 -11.18 11.24
C ALA A 836 -7.63 -10.71 12.45
N MET A 837 -6.78 -9.70 12.26
CA MET A 837 -6.01 -9.07 13.33
C MET A 837 -6.89 -8.42 14.40
N THR A 838 -7.91 -7.66 13.97
CA THR A 838 -8.89 -7.04 14.88
C THR A 838 -9.62 -8.11 15.70
N GLN A 839 -10.02 -9.22 15.09
CA GLN A 839 -10.72 -10.29 15.79
C GLN A 839 -9.81 -11.14 16.68
N LEU A 840 -8.55 -11.38 16.30
CA LEU A 840 -7.56 -12.02 17.20
C LEU A 840 -7.28 -11.16 18.42
N ALA A 841 -7.21 -9.84 18.26
CA ALA A 841 -7.11 -8.95 19.41
C ALA A 841 -8.37 -8.97 20.29
N ARG A 842 -9.55 -9.11 19.68
CA ARG A 842 -10.79 -9.36 20.42
C ARG A 842 -10.77 -10.71 21.14
N ALA A 843 -10.17 -11.76 20.57
CA ALA A 843 -10.00 -13.04 21.26
C ALA A 843 -9.17 -12.88 22.55
N ARG A 844 -8.09 -12.11 22.48
CA ARG A 844 -7.28 -11.73 23.65
C ARG A 844 -8.06 -10.91 24.67
N LEU A 845 -8.91 -10.00 24.21
CA LEU A 845 -9.84 -9.31 25.09
C LEU A 845 -10.72 -10.32 25.82
N VAL A 846 -11.47 -11.18 25.12
CA VAL A 846 -12.37 -12.19 25.74
C VAL A 846 -11.62 -13.11 26.72
N ALA A 847 -10.34 -13.39 26.48
CA ALA A 847 -9.45 -14.17 27.36
C ALA A 847 -9.01 -13.42 28.65
N GLY A 848 -9.18 -12.10 28.71
CA GLY A 848 -8.75 -11.27 29.84
C GLY A 848 -7.36 -10.64 29.69
N ASP A 849 -6.81 -10.56 28.47
CA ASP A 849 -5.49 -10.03 28.16
C ASP A 849 -5.56 -8.65 27.42
N PRO A 850 -5.97 -7.55 28.07
CA PRO A 850 -6.26 -6.29 27.39
C PRO A 850 -5.02 -5.53 26.88
N GLY A 851 -3.84 -5.73 27.50
CA GLY A 851 -2.59 -5.09 27.08
C GLY A 851 -2.15 -5.53 25.67
N PRO A 852 -1.87 -6.83 25.46
CA PRO A 852 -1.55 -7.37 24.13
C PRO A 852 -2.64 -7.08 23.10
N ALA A 853 -3.92 -7.11 23.50
CA ALA A 853 -5.02 -6.74 22.61
C ALA A 853 -4.94 -5.28 22.15
N ALA A 854 -4.68 -4.33 23.04
CA ALA A 854 -4.57 -2.91 22.70
C ALA A 854 -3.45 -2.65 21.69
N ASP A 855 -2.29 -3.30 21.86
CA ASP A 855 -1.16 -3.18 20.93
C ASP A 855 -1.49 -3.74 19.55
N ARG A 856 -2.14 -4.91 19.50
CA ARG A 856 -2.57 -5.54 18.26
C ARG A 856 -3.65 -4.72 17.54
N LEU A 857 -4.58 -4.09 18.27
CA LEU A 857 -5.60 -3.21 17.71
C LEU A 857 -5.00 -1.92 17.12
N ARG A 858 -3.94 -1.36 17.72
CA ARG A 858 -3.22 -0.21 17.13
C ARG A 858 -2.55 -0.57 15.80
N GLN A 859 -1.99 -1.78 15.69
CA GLN A 859 -1.43 -2.30 14.44
C GLN A 859 -2.53 -2.50 13.39
N ALA A 860 -3.62 -3.17 13.76
CA ALA A 860 -4.76 -3.38 12.86
C ALA A 860 -5.34 -2.07 12.36
N LEU A 861 -5.44 -1.05 13.22
CA LEU A 861 -5.94 0.27 12.85
C LEU A 861 -5.06 0.92 11.78
N THR A 862 -3.75 0.76 11.87
CA THR A 862 -2.80 1.28 10.86
C THR A 862 -2.98 0.57 9.52
N LEU A 863 -3.27 -0.74 9.53
CA LEU A 863 -3.56 -1.48 8.31
C LEU A 863 -4.91 -1.09 7.69
N HIS A 864 -5.98 -0.98 8.49
CA HIS A 864 -7.28 -0.50 8.00
C HIS A 864 -7.17 0.88 7.36
N GLN A 865 -6.40 1.80 7.96
CA GLN A 865 -6.10 3.12 7.39
C GLN A 865 -5.28 3.04 6.09
N ARG A 866 -4.33 2.11 5.99
CA ARG A 866 -3.56 1.88 4.75
C ARG A 866 -4.46 1.42 3.60
N HIS A 867 -5.53 0.68 3.91
CA HIS A 867 -6.48 0.13 2.94
C HIS A 867 -7.78 0.92 2.82
N GLU A 868 -7.89 2.07 3.51
CA GLU A 868 -9.09 2.94 3.51
C GLU A 868 -10.38 2.20 3.90
N ASP A 869 -10.27 1.21 4.79
CA ASP A 869 -11.40 0.46 5.32
C ASP A 869 -12.04 1.21 6.49
N ALA A 870 -12.89 2.20 6.17
CA ALA A 870 -13.56 3.03 7.16
C ALA A 870 -14.37 2.22 8.19
N ARG A 871 -14.96 1.10 7.76
CA ARG A 871 -15.70 0.20 8.65
C ARG A 871 -14.74 -0.54 9.59
N GLY A 872 -13.65 -1.08 9.05
CA GLY A 872 -12.59 -1.75 9.81
C GLY A 872 -11.96 -0.82 10.86
N GLU A 873 -11.71 0.44 10.50
CA GLU A 873 -11.25 1.46 11.43
C GLU A 873 -12.22 1.69 12.60
N ALA A 874 -13.51 1.89 12.32
CA ALA A 874 -14.51 2.16 13.34
C ALA A 874 -14.65 0.99 14.33
N TRP A 875 -14.71 -0.24 13.84
CA TRP A 875 -14.77 -1.45 14.68
C TRP A 875 -13.48 -1.67 15.49
N THR A 876 -12.31 -1.41 14.89
CA THR A 876 -11.03 -1.53 15.59
C THR A 876 -10.88 -0.48 16.69
N MET A 877 -11.28 0.77 16.44
CA MET A 877 -11.33 1.81 17.48
C MET A 877 -12.32 1.47 18.59
N TYR A 878 -13.46 0.86 18.25
CA TYR A 878 -14.43 0.38 19.24
C TYR A 878 -13.84 -0.67 20.18
N TYR A 879 -13.19 -1.72 19.65
CA TYR A 879 -12.53 -2.72 20.48
C TYR A 879 -11.32 -2.16 21.24
N LEU A 880 -10.60 -1.18 20.67
CA LEU A 880 -9.52 -0.49 21.37
C LEU A 880 -10.06 0.29 22.56
N GLY A 881 -11.24 0.91 22.42
CA GLY A 881 -11.94 1.54 23.53
C GLY A 881 -12.21 0.56 24.68
N GLN A 882 -12.66 -0.65 24.38
CA GLN A 882 -12.88 -1.70 25.39
C GLN A 882 -11.57 -2.20 26.02
N ALA A 883 -10.50 -2.34 25.24
CA ALA A 883 -9.19 -2.73 25.75
C ALA A 883 -8.64 -1.69 26.74
N LEU A 884 -8.71 -0.41 26.38
CA LEU A 884 -8.26 0.71 27.22
C LEU A 884 -9.09 0.82 28.51
N GLU A 885 -10.37 0.49 28.44
CA GLU A 885 -11.22 0.46 29.62
C GLU A 885 -10.75 -0.59 30.63
N GLU A 886 -10.45 -1.82 30.18
CA GLU A 886 -9.94 -2.88 31.06
C GLU A 886 -8.54 -2.60 31.61
N LEU A 887 -7.74 -1.80 30.91
CA LEU A 887 -6.47 -1.27 31.40
C LEU A 887 -6.64 -0.15 32.45
N GLY A 888 -7.87 0.31 32.70
CA GLY A 888 -8.17 1.43 33.60
C GLY A 888 -7.98 2.82 32.99
N GLU A 889 -7.68 2.91 31.69
CA GLU A 889 -7.49 4.17 30.97
C GLU A 889 -8.82 4.78 30.48
N GLN A 890 -9.74 5.08 31.42
CA GLN A 890 -11.13 5.45 31.14
C GLN A 890 -11.28 6.65 30.19
N ASP A 891 -10.48 7.71 30.36
CA ASP A 891 -10.52 8.87 29.46
C ASP A 891 -10.07 8.52 28.03
N ALA A 892 -9.10 7.63 27.88
CA ALA A 892 -8.63 7.17 26.58
C ALA A 892 -9.67 6.26 25.91
N ALA A 893 -10.28 5.36 26.69
CA ALA A 893 -11.38 4.52 26.25
C ALA A 893 -12.54 5.35 25.68
N LEU A 894 -13.00 6.36 26.43
CA LEU A 894 -14.10 7.22 26.00
C LEU A 894 -13.78 7.97 24.70
N ARG A 895 -12.54 8.49 24.54
CA ARG A 895 -12.12 9.15 23.29
C ARG A 895 -12.19 8.20 22.09
N GLN A 896 -11.76 6.95 22.22
CA GLN A 896 -11.84 5.99 21.11
C GLN A 896 -13.29 5.59 20.81
N LEU A 897 -14.11 5.38 21.84
CA LEU A 897 -15.54 5.08 21.69
C LEU A 897 -16.32 6.23 21.05
N GLU A 898 -15.99 7.48 21.36
CA GLU A 898 -16.60 8.65 20.72
C GLU A 898 -16.22 8.77 19.24
N ARG A 899 -14.96 8.48 18.90
CA ARG A 899 -14.51 8.44 17.50
C ARG A 899 -15.21 7.35 16.71
N SER A 900 -15.25 6.11 17.22
CA SER A 900 -15.96 5.01 16.56
C SER A 900 -17.44 5.31 16.40
N ARG A 901 -18.10 5.83 17.44
CA ARG A 901 -19.51 6.27 17.39
C ARG A 901 -19.75 7.31 16.30
N THR A 902 -18.86 8.29 16.17
CA THR A 902 -18.94 9.33 15.12
C THR A 902 -18.79 8.73 13.73
N MET A 903 -17.88 7.77 13.55
CA MET A 903 -17.70 7.07 12.28
C MET A 903 -18.93 6.23 11.93
N PHE A 904 -19.43 5.40 12.85
CA PHE A 904 -20.65 4.61 12.63
C PHE A 904 -21.85 5.47 12.27
N SER A 905 -22.04 6.59 12.98
CA SER A 905 -23.12 7.53 12.66
C SER A 905 -22.98 8.16 11.27
N ARG A 906 -21.76 8.44 10.81
CA ARG A 906 -21.52 9.02 9.46
C ARG A 906 -21.77 8.00 8.35
N MET A 907 -21.37 6.74 8.58
CA MET A 907 -21.57 5.63 7.64
C MET A 907 -23.02 5.11 7.64
N GLN A 908 -23.82 5.48 8.64
CA GLN A 908 -25.13 4.89 8.93
C GLN A 908 -25.07 3.38 9.21
N ASP A 909 -24.02 2.95 9.91
CA ASP A 909 -23.95 1.60 10.51
C ASP A 909 -24.72 1.63 11.84
N ALA A 910 -26.01 1.28 11.81
CA ALA A 910 -26.86 1.33 12.99
C ALA A 910 -26.42 0.31 14.07
N TYR A 911 -25.90 -0.85 13.65
CA TYR A 911 -25.41 -1.88 14.57
C TYR A 911 -24.17 -1.41 15.33
N GLY A 912 -23.16 -0.92 14.61
CA GLY A 912 -21.96 -0.35 15.21
C GLY A 912 -22.27 0.88 16.08
N LEU A 913 -23.21 1.72 15.66
CA LEU A 913 -23.65 2.89 16.43
C LEU A 913 -24.30 2.48 17.76
N ALA A 914 -25.17 1.47 17.75
CA ALA A 914 -25.80 0.93 18.96
C ALA A 914 -24.75 0.34 19.92
N CYS A 915 -23.80 -0.44 19.39
CA CYS A 915 -22.68 -0.99 20.17
C CYS A 915 -21.82 0.09 20.82
N ALA A 916 -21.44 1.12 20.07
CA ALA A 916 -20.64 2.23 20.56
C ALA A 916 -21.39 3.09 21.58
N ARG A 917 -22.70 3.33 21.40
CA ARG A 917 -23.56 4.00 22.38
C ARG A 917 -23.65 3.22 23.69
N HIS A 918 -23.87 1.91 23.61
CA HIS A 918 -23.93 1.03 24.78
C HIS A 918 -22.65 1.12 25.62
N HIS A 919 -21.50 0.92 24.98
CA HIS A 919 -20.21 0.96 25.67
C HIS A 919 -19.87 2.36 26.19
N SER A 920 -20.11 3.41 25.38
CA SER A 920 -19.89 4.79 25.82
C SER A 920 -20.75 5.13 27.03
N GLY A 921 -22.02 4.70 27.05
CA GLY A 921 -22.92 4.91 28.18
C GLY A 921 -22.40 4.24 29.45
N ARG A 922 -21.97 2.99 29.35
CA ARG A 922 -21.41 2.22 30.48
C ARG A 922 -20.12 2.84 31.02
N VAL A 923 -19.13 3.10 30.17
CA VAL A 923 -17.86 3.73 30.57
C VAL A 923 -18.09 5.12 31.16
N THR A 924 -19.01 5.89 30.60
CA THR A 924 -19.36 7.22 31.13
C THR A 924 -19.99 7.11 32.52
N ARG A 925 -20.90 6.14 32.73
CA ARG A 925 -21.47 5.87 34.07
C ARG A 925 -20.36 5.57 35.06
N ASP A 926 -19.47 4.64 34.74
CA ASP A 926 -18.44 4.16 35.66
C ASP A 926 -17.41 5.26 35.98
N LEU A 927 -16.99 6.04 34.99
CA LEU A 927 -16.13 7.21 35.19
C LEU A 927 -16.77 8.26 36.10
N ARG A 928 -18.05 8.60 35.86
CA ARG A 928 -18.78 9.58 36.68
C ARG A 928 -19.03 9.09 38.09
N ALA A 929 -19.35 7.81 38.25
CA ALA A 929 -19.58 7.21 39.55
C ALA A 929 -18.28 7.13 40.36
N ALA A 930 -17.13 6.85 39.73
CA ALA A 930 -15.82 6.92 40.37
C ALA A 930 -15.47 8.36 40.83
N GLN A 931 -15.81 9.37 40.03
CA GLN A 931 -15.57 10.78 40.38
C GLN A 931 -16.47 11.30 41.52
N THR A 932 -17.72 10.81 41.60
CA THR A 932 -18.73 11.37 42.51
C THR A 932 -19.09 10.46 43.68
N GLY A 933 -18.61 9.20 43.69
CA GLY A 933 -18.98 8.17 44.67
C GLY A 933 -20.44 7.71 44.60
N SER A 934 -21.16 8.07 43.53
CA SER A 934 -22.60 7.85 43.41
C SER A 934 -23.05 7.66 41.96
N LEU A 935 -24.02 6.76 41.75
CA LEU A 935 -24.68 6.56 40.46
C LEU A 935 -25.71 7.66 40.13
N ARG A 936 -26.01 8.58 41.07
CA ARG A 936 -27.07 9.59 40.92
C ARG A 936 -26.87 10.58 39.76
N ASN A 937 -25.63 10.78 39.32
CA ASN A 937 -25.28 11.74 38.27
C ASN A 937 -25.06 11.07 36.88
N SER A 938 -25.89 10.09 36.54
CA SER A 938 -25.74 9.26 35.33
C SER A 938 -26.69 9.62 34.18
N GLY A 939 -27.26 10.83 34.15
CA GLY A 939 -28.30 11.22 33.18
C GLY A 939 -27.89 11.05 31.71
N PHE A 940 -26.69 11.52 31.35
CA PHE A 940 -26.16 11.38 29.99
C PHE A 940 -25.86 9.91 29.62
N ALA A 941 -25.25 9.15 30.55
CA ALA A 941 -25.01 7.72 30.39
C ALA A 941 -26.31 6.92 30.18
N ARG A 942 -27.36 7.27 30.96
CA ARG A 942 -28.69 6.69 30.84
C ARG A 942 -29.30 6.96 29.48
N GLN A 943 -29.19 8.18 28.96
CA GLN A 943 -29.70 8.53 27.63
C GLN A 943 -29.00 7.71 26.54
N LEU A 944 -27.67 7.58 26.60
CA LEU A 944 -26.91 6.78 25.64
C LEU A 944 -27.36 5.31 25.64
N LEU A 945 -27.61 4.73 26.81
CA LEU A 945 -28.08 3.34 26.93
C LEU A 945 -29.53 3.16 26.46
N HIS A 946 -30.40 4.15 26.71
CA HIS A 946 -31.76 4.14 26.18
C HIS A 946 -31.76 4.22 24.65
N ASP A 947 -30.94 5.09 24.07
CA ASP A 947 -30.77 5.19 22.61
C ASP A 947 -30.22 3.88 22.04
N ALA A 948 -29.18 3.30 22.67
CA ALA A 948 -28.62 2.01 22.25
C ALA A 948 -29.66 0.88 22.28
N ARG A 949 -30.45 0.79 23.36
CA ARG A 949 -31.53 -0.21 23.48
C ARG A 949 -32.57 -0.03 22.37
N LYS A 950 -33.00 1.21 22.12
CA LYS A 950 -33.95 1.52 21.04
C LYS A 950 -33.40 1.12 19.68
N ASP A 951 -32.13 1.42 19.41
CA ASP A 951 -31.48 1.06 18.16
C ASP A 951 -31.42 -0.46 18.01
N PHE A 952 -30.92 -1.19 19.01
CA PHE A 952 -30.84 -2.66 19.00
C PHE A 952 -32.19 -3.33 18.75
N ARG A 953 -33.26 -2.82 19.37
CA ARG A 953 -34.64 -3.28 19.12
C ARG A 953 -35.04 -3.05 17.67
N GLY A 954 -34.77 -1.87 17.12
CA GLY A 954 -35.09 -1.50 15.75
C GLY A 954 -34.39 -2.38 14.70
N ILE A 955 -33.17 -2.84 14.99
CA ILE A 955 -32.38 -3.71 14.11
C ILE A 955 -32.51 -5.21 14.42
N ALA A 956 -33.40 -5.60 15.34
CA ALA A 956 -33.64 -6.97 15.77
C ALA A 956 -32.39 -7.70 16.31
N VAL A 957 -31.59 -7.02 17.14
CA VAL A 957 -30.43 -7.59 17.85
C VAL A 957 -30.78 -7.77 19.34
N PRO A 958 -31.38 -8.90 19.74
CA PRO A 958 -31.92 -9.08 21.08
C PRO A 958 -30.85 -9.06 22.18
N HIS A 959 -29.64 -9.53 21.87
CA HIS A 959 -28.55 -9.56 22.83
C HIS A 959 -28.09 -8.16 23.26
N GLY A 960 -27.91 -7.24 22.31
CA GLY A 960 -27.55 -5.86 22.62
C GLY A 960 -28.67 -5.11 23.35
N GLU A 961 -29.93 -5.41 22.99
CA GLU A 961 -31.11 -4.87 23.66
C GLU A 961 -31.16 -5.29 25.14
N ALA A 962 -31.04 -6.60 25.40
CA ALA A 962 -31.10 -7.17 26.75
C ALA A 962 -29.97 -6.65 27.65
N TRP A 963 -28.74 -6.62 27.15
CA TRP A 963 -27.61 -6.07 27.92
C TRP A 963 -27.72 -4.57 28.15
N SER A 964 -28.22 -3.80 27.18
CA SER A 964 -28.52 -2.37 27.40
C SER A 964 -29.61 -2.18 28.45
N CYS A 965 -30.58 -3.09 28.51
CA CYS A 965 -31.61 -3.13 29.54
C CYS A 965 -30.98 -3.35 30.93
N LEU A 966 -30.08 -4.33 31.08
CA LEU A 966 -29.39 -4.57 32.36
C LEU A 966 -28.51 -3.39 32.80
N GLU A 967 -27.85 -2.70 31.87
CA GLU A 967 -27.08 -1.49 32.23
C GLU A 967 -28.01 -0.35 32.71
N LEU A 968 -29.23 -0.27 32.18
CA LEU A 968 -30.27 0.65 32.68
C LEU A 968 -30.79 0.23 34.05
N VAL A 969 -30.95 -1.07 34.33
CA VAL A 969 -31.29 -1.59 35.68
C VAL A 969 -30.30 -1.05 36.71
N ILE A 970 -28.99 -1.15 36.44
CA ILE A 970 -27.93 -0.69 37.34
C ILE A 970 -28.05 0.83 37.60
N ILE A 971 -28.30 1.62 36.56
CA ILE A 971 -28.45 3.07 36.68
C ILE A 971 -29.72 3.44 37.46
N ASP A 972 -30.85 2.82 37.15
CA ASP A 972 -32.14 3.16 37.76
C ASP A 972 -32.19 2.72 39.22
N ALA A 973 -31.66 1.54 39.54
CA ALA A 973 -31.47 1.07 40.91
C ALA A 973 -30.57 2.02 41.73
N GLY A 974 -29.41 2.41 41.18
CA GLY A 974 -28.51 3.37 41.83
C GLY A 974 -29.09 4.79 41.98
N ASN A 975 -30.11 5.13 41.20
CA ASN A 975 -30.85 6.39 41.29
C ASN A 975 -32.03 6.33 42.28
N GLY A 976 -32.30 5.18 42.91
CA GLY A 976 -33.47 4.97 43.77
C GLY A 976 -34.77 4.73 43.01
N ARG A 977 -34.72 4.53 41.68
CA ARG A 977 -35.85 4.15 40.83
C ARG A 977 -36.01 2.62 40.80
N VAL A 978 -36.17 2.01 41.98
CA VAL A 978 -36.08 0.56 42.14
C VAL A 978 -37.24 -0.18 41.45
N ALA A 979 -38.46 0.36 41.49
CA ALA A 979 -39.59 -0.23 40.79
C ALA A 979 -39.36 -0.30 39.27
N GLN A 980 -38.87 0.79 38.66
CA GLN A 980 -38.52 0.79 37.24
C GLN A 980 -37.35 -0.15 36.93
N ALA A 981 -36.41 -0.30 37.87
CA ALA A 981 -35.30 -1.23 37.71
C ALA A 981 -35.75 -2.70 37.77
N LEU A 982 -36.76 -3.04 38.58
CA LEU A 982 -37.37 -4.37 38.59
C LEU A 982 -38.04 -4.69 37.25
N ASP A 983 -38.89 -3.79 36.75
CA ASP A 983 -39.57 -3.96 35.45
C ASP A 983 -38.56 -4.19 34.31
N LEU A 984 -37.45 -3.45 34.32
CA LEU A 984 -36.35 -3.59 33.36
C LEU A 984 -35.59 -4.92 33.50
N ALA A 985 -35.46 -5.45 34.72
CA ALA A 985 -34.82 -6.73 34.97
C ALA A 985 -35.67 -7.90 34.44
N ASP A 986 -36.99 -7.84 34.66
CA ASP A 986 -37.94 -8.81 34.10
C ASP A 986 -37.98 -8.76 32.57
N GLU A 987 -38.00 -7.55 31.99
CA GLU A 987 -37.93 -7.39 30.54
C GLU A 987 -36.62 -7.97 29.98
N ALA A 988 -35.48 -7.70 30.61
CA ALA A 988 -34.20 -8.27 30.20
C ALA A 988 -34.19 -9.80 30.28
N ALA A 989 -34.70 -10.39 31.36
CA ALA A 989 -34.83 -11.84 31.52
C ALA A 989 -35.72 -12.45 30.42
N GLY A 990 -36.86 -11.80 30.10
CA GLY A 990 -37.73 -12.22 29.02
C GLY A 990 -37.06 -12.18 27.64
N ILE A 991 -36.26 -11.16 27.36
CA ILE A 991 -35.50 -11.07 26.10
C ILE A 991 -34.46 -12.19 26.04
N PHE A 992 -33.65 -12.39 27.09
CA PHE A 992 -32.64 -13.47 27.15
C PHE A 992 -33.25 -14.86 26.95
N ALA A 993 -34.35 -15.15 27.65
CA ALA A 993 -35.09 -16.40 27.48
C ALA A 993 -35.62 -16.57 26.05
N GLY A 994 -36.09 -15.49 25.42
CA GLY A 994 -36.66 -15.49 24.07
C GLY A 994 -35.68 -15.91 22.96
N TYR A 995 -34.37 -15.78 23.16
CA TYR A 995 -33.36 -16.33 22.23
C TYR A 995 -32.46 -17.42 22.84
N GLY A 996 -32.75 -17.84 24.07
CA GLY A 996 -32.10 -18.99 24.72
C GLY A 996 -30.74 -18.70 25.36
N ASP A 997 -30.43 -17.45 25.69
CA ASP A 997 -29.19 -17.09 26.40
C ASP A 997 -29.36 -17.20 27.91
N ARG A 998 -29.06 -18.38 28.45
CA ARG A 998 -29.21 -18.66 29.89
C ARG A 998 -28.24 -17.88 30.76
N ARG A 999 -27.04 -17.57 30.24
CA ARG A 999 -26.03 -16.78 30.97
C ARG A 999 -26.54 -15.36 31.24
N GLY A 1000 -27.12 -14.72 30.23
CA GLY A 1000 -27.72 -13.40 30.38
C GLY A 1000 -28.97 -13.41 31.27
N GLU A 1001 -29.81 -14.44 31.13
CA GLU A 1001 -30.99 -14.64 31.98
C GLU A 1001 -30.61 -14.75 33.46
N ASP A 1002 -29.61 -15.55 33.78
CA ASP A 1002 -29.09 -15.72 35.14
C ASP A 1002 -28.68 -14.36 35.76
N TRP A 1003 -27.98 -13.51 35.01
CA TRP A 1003 -27.59 -12.16 35.47
C TRP A 1003 -28.81 -11.24 35.66
N ALA A 1004 -29.82 -11.33 34.79
CA ALA A 1004 -31.05 -10.57 34.93
C ALA A 1004 -31.83 -10.99 36.19
N ARG A 1005 -31.96 -12.30 36.43
CA ARG A 1005 -32.60 -12.88 37.62
C ARG A 1005 -31.85 -12.54 38.89
N PHE A 1006 -30.52 -12.57 38.87
CA PHE A 1006 -29.73 -12.15 40.02
C PHE A 1006 -29.93 -10.68 40.35
N LEU A 1007 -29.85 -9.78 39.38
CA LEU A 1007 -30.11 -8.36 39.62
C LEU A 1007 -31.54 -8.12 40.11
N HIS A 1008 -32.54 -8.84 39.59
CA HIS A 1008 -33.90 -8.84 40.12
C HIS A 1008 -33.93 -9.20 41.62
N CYS A 1009 -33.27 -10.29 42.03
CA CYS A 1009 -33.13 -10.69 43.44
C CYS A 1009 -32.51 -9.59 44.31
N THR A 1010 -31.55 -8.82 43.76
CA THR A 1010 -30.92 -7.72 44.50
C THR A 1010 -31.84 -6.51 44.75
N LEU A 1011 -32.93 -6.38 44.00
CA LEU A 1011 -33.84 -5.24 44.04
C LEU A 1011 -35.09 -5.49 44.89
N LEU A 1012 -35.53 -6.75 45.01
CA LEU A 1012 -36.72 -7.16 45.75
C LEU A 1012 -36.83 -6.63 47.19
N PRO A 1013 -35.76 -6.60 48.01
CA PRO A 1013 -35.84 -6.04 49.37
C PRO A 1013 -36.19 -4.54 49.45
N PHE A 1014 -36.04 -3.81 48.34
CA PHE A 1014 -36.20 -2.36 48.27
C PHE A 1014 -37.48 -1.92 47.53
N ALA A 1015 -38.17 -2.82 46.83
CA ALA A 1015 -39.33 -2.47 46.00
C ALA A 1015 -40.55 -3.40 46.16
N SER A 1016 -40.47 -4.46 46.96
CA SER A 1016 -41.62 -5.34 47.18
C SER A 1016 -42.85 -4.60 47.75
N PRO A 1017 -44.05 -4.77 47.17
CA PRO A 1017 -45.30 -4.20 47.69
C PRO A 1017 -45.62 -4.66 49.13
N GLY A 1018 -45.12 -5.82 49.55
CA GLY A 1018 -45.28 -6.36 50.90
C GLY A 1018 -44.30 -5.82 51.93
N GLY A 1019 -43.48 -4.82 51.57
CA GLY A 1019 -42.41 -4.27 52.41
C GLY A 1019 -41.14 -5.13 52.39
N SER A 1020 -40.09 -4.63 53.03
CA SER A 1020 -38.74 -5.21 52.94
C SER A 1020 -38.64 -6.66 53.45
N VAL A 1021 -39.43 -7.03 54.46
CA VAL A 1021 -39.46 -8.40 55.00
C VAL A 1021 -39.94 -9.41 53.95
N VAL A 1022 -41.07 -9.10 53.30
CA VAL A 1022 -41.62 -9.96 52.23
C VAL A 1022 -40.68 -9.96 51.03
N GLY A 1023 -40.15 -8.80 50.63
CA GLY A 1023 -39.17 -8.71 49.55
C GLY A 1023 -37.90 -9.52 49.80
N THR A 1024 -37.40 -9.54 51.03
CA THR A 1024 -36.24 -10.34 51.44
C THR A 1024 -36.53 -11.84 51.37
N ALA A 1025 -37.70 -12.28 51.83
CA ALA A 1025 -38.10 -13.68 51.76
C ALA A 1025 -38.22 -14.18 50.31
N VAL A 1026 -38.85 -13.40 49.44
CA VAL A 1026 -38.95 -13.72 48.00
C VAL A 1026 -37.56 -13.74 47.35
N ALA A 1027 -36.70 -12.77 47.68
CA ALA A 1027 -35.32 -12.74 47.18
C ALA A 1027 -34.51 -13.99 47.61
N GLN A 1028 -34.70 -14.49 48.84
CA GLN A 1028 -34.04 -15.72 49.31
C GLN A 1028 -34.52 -16.95 48.53
N GLU A 1029 -35.82 -17.06 48.27
CA GLU A 1029 -36.38 -18.17 47.49
C GLU A 1029 -35.90 -18.15 46.03
N GLU A 1030 -36.00 -17.00 45.35
CA GLU A 1030 -35.56 -16.85 43.96
C GLU A 1030 -34.05 -17.07 43.82
N LEU A 1031 -33.25 -16.55 44.76
CA LEU A 1031 -31.80 -16.75 44.75
C LEU A 1031 -31.43 -18.22 44.98
N ALA A 1032 -32.13 -18.92 45.88
CA ALA A 1032 -31.92 -20.34 46.12
C ALA A 1032 -32.24 -21.17 44.87
N GLN A 1033 -33.32 -20.84 44.15
CA GLN A 1033 -33.65 -21.47 42.86
C GLN A 1033 -32.57 -21.20 41.82
N LEU A 1034 -32.10 -19.95 41.71
CA LEU A 1034 -31.02 -19.56 40.80
C LEU A 1034 -29.72 -20.31 41.10
N VAL A 1035 -29.36 -20.49 42.37
CA VAL A 1035 -28.14 -21.23 42.78
C VAL A 1035 -28.25 -22.72 42.45
N GLN A 1036 -29.45 -23.32 42.57
CA GLN A 1036 -29.67 -24.73 42.23
C GLN A 1036 -29.61 -25.01 40.72
N GLN A 1037 -29.94 -24.04 39.89
CA GLN A 1037 -29.97 -24.18 38.42
C GLN A 1037 -28.57 -24.01 37.81
N THR A 1038 -27.72 -25.04 37.90
CA THR A 1038 -26.38 -25.02 37.29
C THR A 1038 -26.39 -25.51 35.84
N HIS A 1039 -25.64 -24.86 34.96
CA HIS A 1039 -25.41 -25.29 33.57
C HIS A 1039 -24.02 -24.89 33.06
N ALA A 1040 -23.58 -25.50 31.95
CA ALA A 1040 -22.22 -25.33 31.41
C ALA A 1040 -21.82 -23.88 31.11
N TRP A 1041 -22.78 -23.03 30.73
CA TRP A 1041 -22.51 -21.63 30.37
C TRP A 1041 -22.56 -20.64 31.54
N ARG A 1042 -22.75 -21.09 32.79
CA ARG A 1042 -22.91 -20.20 33.94
C ARG A 1042 -21.65 -19.36 34.13
N ASP A 1043 -21.82 -18.06 34.40
CA ASP A 1043 -20.68 -17.18 34.67
C ASP A 1043 -20.13 -17.43 36.08
N ALA A 1044 -18.82 -17.63 36.21
CA ALA A 1044 -18.18 -17.93 37.48
C ALA A 1044 -18.36 -16.78 38.49
N LYS A 1045 -18.25 -15.54 38.03
CA LYS A 1045 -18.44 -14.35 38.86
C LYS A 1045 -19.86 -14.30 39.44
N LEU A 1046 -20.86 -14.73 38.68
CA LEU A 1046 -22.24 -14.74 39.15
C LEU A 1046 -22.39 -15.68 40.35
N THR A 1047 -21.77 -16.87 40.31
CA THR A 1047 -21.82 -17.83 41.41
C THR A 1047 -21.26 -17.21 42.69
N GLU A 1048 -20.09 -16.56 42.61
CA GLU A 1048 -19.50 -15.82 43.75
C GLU A 1048 -20.43 -14.71 44.26
N CYS A 1049 -21.04 -13.95 43.34
CA CYS A 1049 -21.97 -12.87 43.70
C CYS A 1049 -23.24 -13.40 44.37
N ALA A 1050 -23.77 -14.53 43.89
CA ALA A 1050 -24.96 -15.17 44.44
C ALA A 1050 -24.72 -15.68 45.86
N GLU A 1051 -23.60 -16.35 46.10
CA GLU A 1051 -23.20 -16.82 47.44
C GLU A 1051 -22.99 -15.65 48.41
N ALA A 1052 -22.26 -14.61 47.96
CA ALA A 1052 -22.02 -13.43 48.78
C ALA A 1052 -23.32 -12.67 49.10
N TYR A 1053 -24.26 -12.61 48.15
CA TYR A 1053 -25.55 -11.95 48.36
C TYR A 1053 -26.49 -12.78 49.25
N ALA A 1054 -26.43 -14.11 49.20
CA ALA A 1054 -27.19 -14.98 50.11
C ALA A 1054 -26.81 -14.70 51.58
N LEU A 1055 -25.51 -14.59 51.87
CA LEU A 1055 -25.01 -14.21 53.20
C LEU A 1055 -25.47 -12.81 53.63
N LEU A 1056 -25.63 -11.89 52.67
CA LEU A 1056 -26.13 -10.55 52.94
C LEU A 1056 -27.62 -10.59 53.29
N LEU A 1057 -28.42 -11.38 52.59
CA LEU A 1057 -29.84 -11.59 52.91
C LEU A 1057 -30.03 -12.25 54.29
N GLU A 1058 -29.17 -13.20 54.68
CA GLU A 1058 -29.20 -13.83 56.01
C GLU A 1058 -28.90 -12.84 57.15
N ARG A 1059 -28.00 -11.87 56.91
CA ARG A 1059 -27.66 -10.82 57.87
C ARG A 1059 -28.69 -9.71 57.98
N GLY A 1060 -29.64 -9.66 57.04
CA GLY A 1060 -30.67 -8.63 56.94
C GLY A 1060 -30.25 -7.44 56.09
N VAL A 1061 -31.18 -6.94 55.28
CA VAL A 1061 -31.01 -5.75 54.42
C VAL A 1061 -31.73 -4.57 55.05
N GLU A 1062 -31.02 -3.48 55.30
CA GLU A 1062 -31.63 -2.22 55.75
C GLU A 1062 -32.05 -1.36 54.54
N PRO A 1063 -33.36 -1.15 54.30
CA PRO A 1063 -33.84 -0.42 53.11
C PRO A 1063 -33.31 1.01 53.01
N GLU A 1064 -33.07 1.66 54.15
CA GLU A 1064 -32.59 3.04 54.23
C GLU A 1064 -31.17 3.22 53.66
N THR A 1065 -30.38 2.14 53.60
CA THR A 1065 -29.03 2.17 53.03
C THR A 1065 -29.03 2.22 51.50
N GLY A 1066 -30.18 1.96 50.87
CA GLY A 1066 -30.36 1.90 49.42
C GLY A 1066 -29.70 0.69 48.76
N TRP A 1067 -29.88 0.54 47.45
CA TRP A 1067 -29.34 -0.59 46.69
C TRP A 1067 -27.80 -0.57 46.64
N GLN A 1068 -27.15 -1.64 47.12
CA GLN A 1068 -25.69 -1.69 47.33
C GLN A 1068 -24.91 -2.54 46.32
N ALA A 1069 -25.55 -3.34 45.47
CA ALA A 1069 -24.87 -4.33 44.63
C ALA A 1069 -23.77 -3.73 43.73
N TRP A 1070 -23.96 -2.50 43.22
CA TRP A 1070 -22.91 -1.78 42.48
C TRP A 1070 -21.66 -1.49 43.32
N ARG A 1071 -21.82 -1.01 44.56
CA ARG A 1071 -20.67 -0.72 45.46
C ARG A 1071 -19.93 -2.00 45.87
N LEU A 1072 -20.66 -3.11 45.97
CA LEU A 1072 -20.12 -4.42 46.31
C LEU A 1072 -19.50 -5.14 45.10
N GLY A 1073 -19.52 -4.53 43.91
CA GLY A 1073 -18.95 -5.13 42.69
C GLY A 1073 -19.74 -6.33 42.16
N MET A 1074 -20.96 -6.55 42.66
CA MET A 1074 -21.88 -7.65 42.31
C MET A 1074 -22.58 -7.38 40.98
N LEU A 1075 -21.79 -7.08 39.94
CA LEU A 1075 -22.25 -6.71 38.62
C LEU A 1075 -21.60 -7.56 37.53
N PRO A 1076 -22.26 -7.72 36.36
CA PRO A 1076 -21.69 -8.44 35.23
C PRO A 1076 -20.31 -7.90 34.84
N SER A 1077 -19.36 -8.80 34.52
CA SER A 1077 -18.05 -8.45 33.95
C SER A 1077 -18.16 -8.15 32.45
N ARG A 1078 -17.11 -7.63 31.80
CA ARG A 1078 -17.12 -7.49 30.33
C ARG A 1078 -17.31 -8.86 29.67
N HIS A 1079 -16.58 -9.87 30.13
CA HIS A 1079 -16.67 -11.24 29.65
C HIS A 1079 -18.10 -11.79 29.71
N ALA A 1080 -18.85 -11.52 30.79
CA ALA A 1080 -20.25 -11.94 30.91
C ALA A 1080 -21.14 -11.36 29.79
N ARG A 1081 -20.86 -10.11 29.37
CA ARG A 1081 -21.63 -9.40 28.34
C ARG A 1081 -21.30 -9.85 26.92
N GLU A 1082 -20.07 -10.28 26.68
CA GLU A 1082 -19.61 -10.63 25.32
C GLU A 1082 -19.97 -12.06 24.90
N VAL A 1083 -20.14 -12.96 25.89
CA VAL A 1083 -20.38 -14.38 25.67
C VAL A 1083 -21.86 -14.71 25.87
N MET A 1084 -22.42 -15.43 24.89
CA MET A 1084 -23.79 -15.93 24.90
C MET A 1084 -23.83 -17.36 25.44
N GLY A 1085 -24.68 -17.62 26.43
CA GLY A 1085 -24.96 -18.95 26.95
C GLY A 1085 -26.05 -19.69 26.17
N ILE A 1086 -25.88 -19.81 24.85
CA ILE A 1086 -26.84 -20.47 23.94
C ILE A 1086 -26.39 -21.91 23.67
N ALA A 1087 -27.30 -22.86 23.84
CA ALA A 1087 -27.04 -24.26 23.50
C ALA A 1087 -26.99 -24.47 21.98
N VAL A 1088 -25.90 -25.09 21.50
CA VAL A 1088 -25.78 -25.60 20.13
C VAL A 1088 -25.67 -27.11 20.25
N ALA A 1089 -26.55 -27.86 19.57
CA ALA A 1089 -26.44 -29.32 19.54
C ALA A 1089 -25.06 -29.69 18.94
N PRO A 1090 -24.33 -30.67 19.51
CA PRO A 1090 -23.10 -31.14 18.88
C PRO A 1090 -23.44 -31.63 17.47
N ALA A 1091 -22.67 -31.21 16.47
CA ALA A 1091 -22.76 -31.77 15.14
C ALA A 1091 -22.60 -33.29 15.27
N ALA A 1092 -23.51 -34.07 14.67
CA ALA A 1092 -23.34 -35.51 14.59
C ALA A 1092 -21.99 -35.76 13.91
N ALA A 1093 -21.06 -36.39 14.63
CA ALA A 1093 -19.80 -36.83 14.05
C ALA A 1093 -20.12 -38.03 13.16
N ASP A 1094 -20.21 -37.80 11.86
CA ASP A 1094 -20.21 -38.83 10.82
C ASP A 1094 -18.83 -38.89 10.14
#